data_AF-A0A935J323-F1
#
_entry.id   AF-A0A935J323-F1
#
_cell.length_a   1.000
_cell.length_b   1.000
_cell.length_c   1.000
_cell.angle_alpha   90.00
_cell.angle_beta   90.00
_cell.angle_gamma   90.00
#
_symmetry.space_group_name_H-M   'P 1'
#
loop_
_entity.id
_entity.type
_entity.pdbx_description
1 polymer ?
#
loop_
_entity_poly.entity_id
_entity_poly.type
_entity_poly.pdbx_seq_one_letter_code
_entity_poly.pdbx_strand_id
1 'polypeptide(L)'
;MGFVTINPDLQSITTCSSSLTMTRDEFLQTLNSTVRILGDKFKHNKNDDADPFNFDEYSRFPSQAKRYIRAVANRLSKTDLELGTAVFNTLTTSGLVHGVRGVIIEELFIKVATATDSVWTSTRGSRPHLHLSGGICTYSLTQLNTQPDKICNDIWEKNYLSYNAIKQQRTPIRLHCEELTGQTDNQFERQRHFRNIILPDEGLRKVKAIDLLSVTTTLEVGVDIGALQVVMLGNMPPQRFNYQQRVGRAGRRGQAYSIILTFCRGRSHDEFYFSNPHKITGDSPPTPFLTMGQERIFKRLLAKEIFRKAFTTIPTNVNNDEEKPSVHGEFGAIDNWLNYKPQIINWINTNRPQVEATVEALITPELRPQRNEFVNWVCDTTTNNGLIEKSQSVISNEEIATTDVSEKLAEGGILPMFGMPTTVKNLYHGIDRNLEPLSVDRPQSMAIYEFAPGSQKTKDKAIHSVIGFTSDIINTRISGIETVTNARVNNNLPFSMNRWFVRCRSCGLFKTYSETEKITLEAANHFDACPNCGETNLDKYQRPEMLKAPRAYRTNLSMGSDMKDDSEFLLSRPPIFAENVEDPNNPNVPVIVNNAELLITDKDVTWRVNTNSDNFFTGSLANTQNIFPFSQPFRFTQQWIAQNVIDNNQANPFSENGYSYRIYPEGAQERIALASNKKTEIFRIAPVSVPLDLNLNMFSMDFEEPYVKAQANGVRSGYYSAAFLLQRILADKLDVDPTEIEIADIVKRELVENSLIKRYVQK
;
A
#
# COMPACT_ATOMS: atom_id res chain seq x y z
N MET A 1 30.06 -18.44 -21.54
CA MET A 1 31.00 -17.90 -20.53
C MET A 1 32.04 -17.11 -21.28
N GLY A 2 32.23 -15.84 -20.93
CA GLY A 2 33.09 -14.90 -21.65
C GLY A 2 33.48 -13.75 -20.73
N PHE A 3 34.09 -12.71 -21.28
CA PHE A 3 34.29 -11.46 -20.55
C PHE A 3 33.74 -10.29 -21.35
N VAL A 4 33.40 -9.23 -20.63
CA VAL A 4 32.87 -8.02 -21.21
C VAL A 4 34.03 -7.10 -21.62
N THR A 5 33.92 -6.49 -22.79
CA THR A 5 34.96 -5.66 -23.40
C THR A 5 34.35 -4.41 -24.02
N ILE A 6 35.15 -3.36 -24.10
CA ILE A 6 34.89 -2.26 -25.03
C ILE A 6 35.03 -2.78 -26.47
N ASN A 7 34.42 -2.10 -27.46
CA ASN A 7 34.66 -2.40 -28.87
C ASN A 7 36.18 -2.41 -29.16
N PRO A 8 36.77 -3.57 -29.49
CA PRO A 8 38.21 -3.68 -29.66
C PRO A 8 38.71 -2.88 -30.87
N ASP A 9 37.87 -2.63 -31.87
CA ASP A 9 38.26 -2.01 -33.14
C ASP A 9 38.27 -0.47 -33.10
N LEU A 10 38.03 0.12 -31.92
CA LEU A 10 38.08 1.58 -31.74
C LEU A 10 39.48 2.15 -32.01
N GLN A 11 39.55 3.11 -32.93
CA GLN A 11 40.79 3.80 -33.29
C GLN A 11 41.41 4.55 -32.10
N SER A 12 40.59 5.03 -31.17
CA SER A 12 41.03 5.71 -29.94
C SER A 12 41.94 4.83 -29.07
N ILE A 13 41.73 3.50 -29.07
CA ILE A 13 42.59 2.56 -28.33
C ILE A 13 44.02 2.59 -28.89
N THR A 14 44.16 2.57 -30.22
CA THR A 14 45.45 2.61 -30.91
C THR A 14 46.14 3.97 -30.75
N THR A 15 45.39 5.06 -30.84
CA THR A 15 45.92 6.42 -30.65
C THR A 15 46.41 6.64 -29.22
N CYS A 16 45.60 6.28 -28.22
CA CYS A 16 45.98 6.38 -26.80
C CYS A 16 47.16 5.47 -26.45
N SER A 17 47.16 4.20 -26.91
CA SER A 17 48.28 3.29 -26.64
C SER A 17 49.60 3.79 -27.22
N SER A 18 49.57 4.38 -28.42
CA SER A 18 50.74 4.98 -29.06
C SER A 18 51.26 6.19 -28.27
N SER A 19 50.36 7.07 -27.81
CA SER A 19 50.73 8.24 -26.99
C SER A 19 51.35 7.85 -25.64
N LEU A 20 50.89 6.75 -25.04
CA LEU A 20 51.37 6.21 -23.78
C LEU A 20 52.62 5.32 -23.93
N THR A 21 53.15 5.16 -25.16
CA THR A 21 54.24 4.23 -25.49
C THR A 21 54.01 2.82 -24.91
N MET A 22 52.81 2.28 -25.10
CA MET A 22 52.43 0.93 -24.65
C MET A 22 51.78 0.12 -25.78
N THR A 23 51.75 -1.20 -25.65
CA THR A 23 51.11 -2.03 -26.67
C THR A 23 49.58 -1.84 -26.66
N ARG A 24 48.96 -1.94 -27.84
CA ARG A 24 47.50 -1.86 -27.98
C ARG A 24 46.78 -2.88 -27.09
N ASP A 25 47.30 -4.10 -27.04
CA ASP A 25 46.73 -5.19 -26.26
C ASP A 25 46.82 -4.93 -24.75
N GLU A 26 47.94 -4.40 -24.25
CA GLU A 26 48.04 -4.04 -22.83
C GLU A 26 47.03 -2.96 -22.46
N PHE A 27 46.85 -1.94 -23.31
CA PHE A 27 45.88 -0.88 -23.05
C PHE A 27 44.43 -1.40 -23.09
N LEU A 28 44.08 -2.22 -24.08
CA LEU A 28 42.77 -2.87 -24.19
C LEU A 28 42.48 -3.75 -22.96
N GLN A 29 43.47 -4.52 -22.48
CA GLN A 29 43.33 -5.32 -21.27
C GLN A 29 43.08 -4.45 -20.03
N THR A 30 43.75 -3.31 -19.91
CA THR A 30 43.54 -2.35 -18.81
C THR A 30 42.14 -1.73 -18.87
N LEU A 31 41.64 -1.39 -20.06
CA LEU A 31 40.27 -0.91 -20.25
C LEU A 31 39.25 -1.97 -19.79
N ASN A 32 39.38 -3.21 -20.28
CA ASN A 32 38.46 -4.31 -19.94
C ASN A 32 38.46 -4.64 -18.45
N SER A 33 39.64 -4.63 -17.82
CA SER A 33 39.75 -4.80 -16.37
C SER A 33 39.15 -3.65 -15.58
N THR A 34 39.25 -2.41 -16.09
CA THR A 34 38.63 -1.24 -15.45
C THR A 34 37.10 -1.34 -15.54
N VAL A 35 36.55 -1.69 -16.70
CA VAL A 35 35.11 -1.95 -16.90
C VAL A 35 34.62 -3.03 -15.93
N ARG A 36 35.36 -4.13 -15.79
CA ARG A 36 35.04 -5.20 -14.82
C ARG A 36 34.96 -4.67 -13.38
N ILE A 37 35.92 -3.84 -12.96
CA ILE A 37 35.93 -3.25 -11.60
C ILE A 37 34.76 -2.28 -11.39
N LEU A 38 34.41 -1.47 -12.40
CA LEU A 38 33.26 -0.59 -12.34
C LEU A 38 31.95 -1.38 -12.23
N GLY A 39 31.83 -2.48 -12.97
CA GLY A 39 30.73 -3.45 -12.86
C GLY A 39 30.62 -4.05 -11.46
N ASP A 40 31.73 -4.56 -10.90
CA ASP A 40 31.78 -5.13 -9.54
C ASP A 40 31.36 -4.14 -8.44
N LYS A 41 31.51 -2.83 -8.70
CA LYS A 41 31.15 -1.75 -7.78
C LYS A 41 29.76 -1.16 -8.04
N PHE A 42 28.95 -1.85 -8.85
CA PHE A 42 27.59 -1.42 -9.22
C PHE A 42 27.56 0.00 -9.81
N LYS A 43 28.56 0.34 -10.65
CA LYS A 43 28.69 1.66 -11.30
C LYS A 43 28.25 1.62 -12.76
N HIS A 44 27.04 1.15 -13.00
CA HIS A 44 26.46 0.98 -14.34
C HIS A 44 24.96 1.36 -14.33
N ASN A 45 24.46 1.80 -15.48
CA ASN A 45 23.04 2.09 -15.79
C ASN A 45 22.28 2.80 -14.65
N LYS A 46 22.85 3.87 -14.07
CA LYS A 46 22.13 4.67 -13.08
C LYS A 46 20.98 5.41 -13.74
N ASN A 47 19.82 5.38 -13.10
CA ASN A 47 18.63 6.09 -13.53
C ASN A 47 18.71 7.59 -13.25
N ASP A 48 17.99 8.39 -14.04
CA ASP A 48 18.00 9.86 -13.95
C ASP A 48 17.40 10.40 -12.64
N ASP A 49 16.52 9.63 -11.97
CA ASP A 49 15.90 10.01 -10.68
C ASP A 49 16.77 9.70 -9.44
N ALA A 50 17.88 8.99 -9.60
CA ALA A 50 18.79 8.65 -8.50
C ALA A 50 19.97 9.61 -8.48
N ASP A 51 20.54 9.90 -7.29
CA ASP A 51 21.70 10.79 -7.15
C ASP A 51 22.75 10.51 -8.24
N PRO A 52 23.09 11.42 -9.14
CA PRO A 52 23.93 11.12 -10.29
C PRO A 52 25.29 10.57 -9.83
N PHE A 53 25.89 9.66 -10.61
CA PHE A 53 27.33 9.47 -10.47
C PHE A 53 28.03 10.79 -10.83
N ASN A 54 29.19 11.03 -10.22
CA ASN A 54 30.02 12.20 -10.49
C ASN A 54 31.31 11.72 -11.14
N PHE A 55 31.19 11.07 -12.31
CA PHE A 55 32.35 10.58 -13.08
C PHE A 55 32.76 11.60 -14.13
N ASP A 56 33.19 12.77 -13.66
CA ASP A 56 33.64 13.86 -14.55
C ASP A 56 35.13 13.74 -14.88
N GLU A 57 35.89 13.00 -14.06
CA GLU A 57 37.32 12.80 -14.22
C GLU A 57 37.78 11.48 -13.57
N TYR A 58 38.97 11.00 -13.96
CA TYR A 58 39.60 9.81 -13.40
C TYR A 58 39.67 9.82 -11.86
N SER A 59 39.88 10.99 -11.25
CA SER A 59 39.99 11.15 -9.79
C SER A 59 38.74 10.64 -9.04
N ARG A 60 37.58 10.67 -9.70
CA ARG A 60 36.28 10.30 -9.15
C ARG A 60 35.94 8.82 -9.30
N PHE A 61 36.78 8.05 -10.01
CA PHE A 61 36.60 6.60 -10.08
C PHE A 61 36.66 5.95 -8.69
N PRO A 62 35.98 4.79 -8.51
CA PRO A 62 36.05 4.04 -7.26
C PRO A 62 37.49 3.76 -6.83
N SER A 63 37.74 3.75 -5.52
CA SER A 63 39.08 3.54 -4.95
C SER A 63 39.77 2.29 -5.48
N GLN A 64 39.03 1.20 -5.72
CA GLN A 64 39.56 -0.03 -6.30
C GLN A 64 40.06 0.15 -7.73
N ALA A 65 39.32 0.88 -8.57
CA ALA A 65 39.72 1.14 -9.97
C ALA A 65 40.99 1.99 -10.02
N LYS A 66 41.07 3.04 -9.18
CA LYS A 66 42.26 3.89 -9.07
C LYS A 66 43.48 3.12 -8.58
N ARG A 67 43.32 2.26 -7.57
CA ARG A 67 44.41 1.41 -7.07
C ARG A 67 44.90 0.40 -8.11
N TYR A 68 43.98 -0.15 -8.91
CA TYR A 68 44.32 -1.06 -10.02
C TYR A 68 45.11 -0.33 -11.11
N ILE A 69 44.62 0.81 -11.59
CA ILE A 69 45.31 1.61 -12.61
C ILE A 69 46.70 2.03 -12.12
N ARG A 70 46.83 2.48 -10.87
CA ARG A 70 48.13 2.79 -10.26
C ARG A 70 49.10 1.60 -10.27
N ALA A 71 48.62 0.40 -9.95
CA ALA A 71 49.46 -0.80 -9.95
C ALA A 71 49.93 -1.17 -11.38
N VAL A 72 49.06 -1.00 -12.39
CA VAL A 72 49.43 -1.20 -13.80
C VAL A 72 50.42 -0.13 -14.26
N ALA A 73 50.19 1.15 -13.90
CA ALA A 73 51.07 2.26 -14.23
C ALA A 73 52.47 2.04 -13.64
N ASN A 74 52.57 1.64 -12.36
CA ASN A 74 53.85 1.31 -11.72
C ASN A 74 54.58 0.17 -12.45
N ARG A 75 53.86 -0.89 -12.91
CA ARG A 75 54.47 -1.99 -13.67
C ARG A 75 55.07 -1.50 -14.99
N LEU A 76 54.39 -0.56 -15.65
CA LEU A 76 54.80 0.00 -16.94
C LEU A 76 55.74 1.20 -16.82
N SER A 77 56.18 1.54 -15.60
CA SER A 77 56.99 2.75 -15.33
C SER A 77 56.32 4.05 -15.83
N LYS A 78 55.01 4.14 -15.66
CA LYS A 78 54.16 5.28 -16.03
C LYS A 78 53.55 5.95 -14.79
N THR A 79 53.07 7.17 -14.96
CA THR A 79 52.35 7.86 -13.87
C THR A 79 50.89 7.42 -13.81
N ASP A 80 50.35 7.32 -12.58
CA ASP A 80 48.94 6.96 -12.31
C ASP A 80 47.97 7.90 -13.04
N LEU A 81 48.26 9.20 -13.02
CA LEU A 81 47.41 10.22 -13.64
C LEU A 81 47.38 10.12 -15.16
N GLU A 82 48.52 9.85 -15.80
CA GLU A 82 48.64 9.73 -17.26
C GLU A 82 47.83 8.53 -17.78
N LEU A 83 48.03 7.35 -17.19
CA LEU A 83 47.29 6.14 -17.59
C LEU A 83 45.81 6.24 -17.24
N GLY A 84 45.47 6.73 -16.04
CA GLY A 84 44.09 6.86 -15.57
C GLY A 84 43.27 7.84 -16.40
N THR A 85 43.86 8.98 -16.78
CA THR A 85 43.20 9.98 -17.65
C THR A 85 42.96 9.42 -19.04
N ALA A 86 43.92 8.68 -19.61
CA ALA A 86 43.75 8.04 -20.91
C ALA A 86 42.67 6.96 -20.89
N VAL A 87 42.60 6.15 -19.83
CA VAL A 87 41.53 5.16 -19.62
C VAL A 87 40.17 5.86 -19.53
N PHE A 88 40.06 6.89 -18.69
CA PHE A 88 38.83 7.67 -18.55
C PHE A 88 38.36 8.26 -19.89
N ASN A 89 39.23 9.00 -20.58
CA ASN A 89 38.90 9.64 -21.86
C ASN A 89 38.47 8.62 -22.92
N THR A 90 39.11 7.46 -22.98
CA THR A 90 38.76 6.42 -23.96
C THR A 90 37.38 5.80 -23.65
N LEU A 91 37.08 5.55 -22.38
CA LEU A 91 35.78 5.03 -21.95
C LEU A 91 34.64 6.06 -22.15
N THR A 92 34.90 7.34 -21.90
CA THR A 92 33.90 8.40 -22.07
C THR A 92 33.67 8.73 -23.55
N THR A 93 34.73 8.83 -24.35
CA THR A 93 34.63 9.14 -25.80
C THR A 93 33.97 8.01 -26.59
N SER A 94 34.08 6.77 -26.13
CA SER A 94 33.38 5.63 -26.75
C SER A 94 31.89 5.55 -26.41
N GLY A 95 31.38 6.44 -25.56
CA GLY A 95 30.00 6.38 -25.06
C GLY A 95 29.78 5.32 -23.97
N LEU A 96 30.82 4.54 -23.62
CA LEU A 96 30.69 3.43 -22.70
C LEU A 96 30.54 3.88 -21.23
N VAL A 97 31.16 5.00 -20.85
CA VAL A 97 31.02 5.60 -19.52
C VAL A 97 30.41 6.99 -19.64
N HIS A 98 29.28 7.19 -18.97
CA HIS A 98 28.62 8.49 -18.83
C HIS A 98 28.84 9.06 -17.43
N GLY A 99 29.08 10.38 -17.32
CA GLY A 99 29.35 11.04 -16.03
C GLY A 99 28.30 10.74 -14.98
N VAL A 100 27.02 10.87 -15.37
CA VAL A 100 25.83 10.67 -14.53
C VAL A 100 25.41 9.21 -14.38
N ARG A 101 25.43 8.44 -15.47
CA ARG A 101 24.82 7.09 -15.54
C ARG A 101 25.82 5.96 -15.29
N GLY A 102 27.12 6.24 -15.31
CA GLY A 102 28.17 5.24 -15.13
C GLY A 102 28.40 4.44 -16.42
N VAL A 103 28.78 3.17 -16.29
CA VAL A 103 28.94 2.29 -17.46
C VAL A 103 27.57 2.01 -18.10
N ILE A 104 27.46 2.14 -19.42
CA ILE A 104 26.25 1.80 -20.18
C ILE A 104 26.37 0.35 -20.67
N ILE A 105 25.55 -0.55 -20.13
CA ILE A 105 25.61 -2.00 -20.40
C ILE A 105 25.33 -2.31 -21.87
N GLU A 106 24.45 -1.54 -22.49
CA GLU A 106 23.99 -1.71 -23.87
C GLU A 106 25.12 -1.51 -24.90
N GLU A 107 26.13 -0.72 -24.54
CA GLU A 107 27.31 -0.42 -25.38
C GLU A 107 28.46 -1.42 -25.17
N LEU A 108 28.28 -2.40 -24.27
CA LEU A 108 29.30 -3.40 -23.97
C LEU A 108 29.29 -4.56 -25.00
N PHE A 109 30.49 -4.98 -25.38
CA PHE A 109 30.69 -6.15 -26.21
C PHE A 109 31.01 -7.37 -25.34
N ILE A 110 30.59 -8.56 -25.76
CA ILE A 110 30.90 -9.82 -25.08
C ILE A 110 31.91 -10.60 -25.90
N LYS A 111 33.09 -10.83 -25.35
CA LYS A 111 34.04 -11.80 -25.89
C LYS A 111 33.70 -13.18 -25.36
N VAL A 112 33.12 -14.03 -26.21
CA VAL A 112 32.81 -15.43 -25.89
C VAL A 112 34.13 -16.21 -25.76
N ALA A 113 34.29 -16.97 -24.68
CA ALA A 113 35.48 -17.77 -24.44
C ALA A 113 35.30 -19.21 -24.92
N THR A 114 36.37 -19.78 -25.47
CA THR A 114 36.47 -21.19 -25.86
C THR A 114 37.07 -22.04 -24.74
N ALA A 115 36.94 -23.37 -24.82
CA ALA A 115 37.46 -24.29 -23.80
C ALA A 115 38.99 -24.20 -23.62
N THR A 116 39.69 -23.87 -24.71
CA THR A 116 41.15 -23.77 -24.78
C THR A 116 41.69 -22.39 -24.44
N ASP A 117 40.81 -21.40 -24.23
CA ASP A 117 41.25 -20.04 -23.91
C ASP A 117 41.99 -20.03 -22.56
N SER A 118 43.08 -19.27 -22.54
CA SER A 118 43.98 -19.15 -21.40
C SER A 118 43.36 -18.35 -20.25
N VAL A 119 43.69 -18.77 -19.03
CA VAL A 119 43.24 -18.16 -17.79
C VAL A 119 44.44 -17.81 -16.93
N TRP A 120 44.42 -16.61 -16.36
CA TRP A 120 45.36 -16.14 -15.36
C TRP A 120 44.68 -16.02 -13.99
N THR A 121 45.32 -16.55 -12.95
CA THR A 121 44.96 -16.37 -11.54
C THR A 121 46.13 -15.82 -10.74
N SER A 122 45.81 -15.11 -9.66
CA SER A 122 46.82 -14.51 -8.79
C SER A 122 47.26 -15.50 -7.71
N THR A 123 48.54 -15.47 -7.34
CA THR A 123 49.05 -16.25 -6.20
C THR A 123 48.43 -15.86 -4.86
N ARG A 124 47.94 -14.61 -4.74
CA ARG A 124 47.24 -14.09 -3.55
C ARG A 124 45.72 -14.06 -3.71
N GLY A 125 45.17 -14.48 -4.85
CA GLY A 125 43.74 -14.38 -5.10
C GLY A 125 43.23 -15.38 -6.14
N SER A 126 42.14 -16.06 -5.83
CA SER A 126 41.52 -17.07 -6.70
C SER A 126 40.71 -16.51 -7.87
N ARG A 127 40.82 -15.21 -8.16
CA ARG A 127 40.00 -14.56 -9.20
C ARG A 127 40.51 -14.92 -10.60
N PRO A 128 39.68 -15.56 -11.46
CA PRO A 128 40.08 -15.87 -12.82
C PRO A 128 40.01 -14.63 -13.72
N HIS A 129 41.00 -14.50 -14.58
CA HIS A 129 41.12 -13.50 -15.63
C HIS A 129 41.27 -14.20 -16.98
N LEU A 130 40.42 -13.86 -17.96
CA LEU A 130 40.43 -14.42 -19.33
C LEU A 130 41.39 -13.67 -20.28
N HIS A 131 42.16 -12.75 -19.72
CA HIS A 131 43.22 -11.98 -20.36
C HIS A 131 44.22 -11.58 -19.27
N LEU A 132 45.45 -11.21 -19.65
CA LEU A 132 46.51 -10.88 -18.69
C LEU A 132 46.22 -9.62 -17.82
N SER A 133 45.12 -8.90 -18.05
CA SER A 133 44.65 -7.78 -17.21
C SER A 133 45.73 -6.70 -17.01
N GLY A 134 46.50 -6.39 -18.07
CA GLY A 134 47.60 -5.43 -17.98
C GLY A 134 48.72 -5.89 -17.03
N GLY A 135 48.82 -7.19 -16.75
CA GLY A 135 49.78 -7.82 -15.84
C GLY A 135 49.42 -7.75 -14.35
N ILE A 136 48.25 -7.21 -13.98
CA ILE A 136 47.85 -7.02 -12.58
C ILE A 136 46.47 -7.64 -12.32
N CYS A 137 46.30 -8.28 -11.16
CA CYS A 137 45.01 -8.80 -10.71
C CYS A 137 44.05 -7.68 -10.30
N THR A 138 42.81 -7.71 -10.80
CA THR A 138 41.77 -6.68 -10.50
C THR A 138 41.34 -6.65 -9.04
N TYR A 139 41.55 -7.74 -8.29
CA TYR A 139 41.15 -7.86 -6.89
C TYR A 139 42.32 -7.71 -5.92
N SER A 140 43.33 -8.60 -6.02
CA SER A 140 44.46 -8.61 -5.09
C SER A 140 45.53 -7.55 -5.41
N LEU A 141 45.46 -6.89 -6.57
CA LEU A 141 46.41 -5.87 -7.04
C LEU A 141 47.87 -6.35 -7.14
N THR A 142 48.08 -7.67 -7.12
CA THR A 142 49.38 -8.31 -7.31
C THR A 142 49.63 -8.60 -8.78
N GLN A 143 50.91 -8.72 -9.13
CA GLN A 143 51.33 -9.07 -10.49
C GLN A 143 50.89 -10.49 -10.85
N LEU A 144 50.34 -10.64 -12.06
CA LEU A 144 49.98 -11.92 -12.65
C LEU A 144 51.20 -12.52 -13.35
N ASN A 145 51.29 -13.85 -13.38
CA ASN A 145 52.32 -14.55 -14.14
C ASN A 145 52.14 -14.27 -15.63
N THR A 146 53.24 -14.17 -16.38
CA THR A 146 53.19 -13.95 -17.84
C THR A 146 52.60 -15.16 -18.57
N GLN A 147 52.88 -16.36 -18.08
CA GLN A 147 52.26 -17.60 -18.57
C GLN A 147 50.93 -17.87 -17.87
N PRO A 148 49.90 -18.34 -18.59
CA PRO A 148 48.62 -18.72 -18.00
C PRO A 148 48.77 -19.98 -17.14
N ASP A 149 48.04 -20.03 -16.03
CA ASP A 149 48.07 -21.16 -15.09
C ASP A 149 46.97 -22.20 -15.35
N LYS A 150 45.91 -21.82 -16.07
CA LYS A 150 44.73 -22.67 -16.36
C LYS A 150 44.17 -22.41 -17.75
N ILE A 151 43.27 -23.28 -18.18
CA ILE A 151 42.39 -23.03 -19.33
C ILE A 151 40.94 -22.86 -18.87
N CYS A 152 40.11 -22.27 -19.71
CA CYS A 152 38.67 -22.09 -19.46
C CYS A 152 37.98 -23.39 -19.04
N ASN A 153 38.36 -24.51 -19.66
CA ASN A 153 37.81 -25.83 -19.35
C ASN A 153 37.93 -26.18 -17.85
N ASP A 154 39.05 -25.83 -17.20
CA ASP A 154 39.30 -26.11 -15.78
C ASP A 154 38.42 -25.26 -14.86
N ILE A 155 38.10 -24.03 -15.28
CA ILE A 155 37.13 -23.19 -14.57
C ILE A 155 35.73 -23.76 -14.73
N TRP A 156 35.38 -24.18 -15.95
CA TRP A 156 34.02 -24.58 -16.28
C TRP A 156 33.54 -25.77 -15.46
N GLU A 157 34.46 -26.67 -15.09
CA GLU A 157 34.18 -27.83 -14.23
C GLU A 157 33.86 -27.44 -12.79
N LYS A 158 34.38 -26.32 -12.30
CA LYS A 158 34.26 -25.90 -10.90
C LYS A 158 33.15 -24.88 -10.67
N ASN A 159 32.72 -24.17 -11.70
CA ASN A 159 31.67 -23.16 -11.60
C ASN A 159 30.30 -23.78 -11.89
N TYR A 160 29.35 -23.62 -10.95
CA TYR A 160 28.02 -24.23 -11.02
C TYR A 160 27.28 -23.93 -12.34
N LEU A 161 27.30 -22.68 -12.80
CA LEU A 161 26.56 -22.28 -14.01
C LEU A 161 27.18 -22.90 -15.26
N SER A 162 28.51 -22.82 -15.41
CA SER A 162 29.19 -23.41 -16.56
C SER A 162 29.22 -24.92 -16.54
N TYR A 163 29.28 -25.55 -15.36
CA TYR A 163 29.25 -27.00 -15.23
C TYR A 163 27.92 -27.53 -15.76
N ASN A 164 26.80 -26.99 -15.25
CA ASN A 164 25.48 -27.39 -15.71
C ASN A 164 25.28 -27.07 -17.20
N ALA A 165 25.67 -25.89 -17.67
CA ALA A 165 25.41 -25.46 -19.04
C ALA A 165 26.31 -26.09 -20.11
N ILE A 166 27.61 -26.26 -19.84
CA ILE A 166 28.61 -26.67 -20.84
C ILE A 166 29.03 -28.13 -20.64
N LYS A 167 29.29 -28.56 -19.40
CA LYS A 167 29.82 -29.90 -19.10
C LYS A 167 28.72 -30.95 -19.06
N GLN A 168 27.71 -30.70 -18.24
CA GLN A 168 26.54 -31.56 -18.14
C GLN A 168 25.58 -31.37 -19.32
N GLN A 169 25.72 -30.26 -20.06
CA GLN A 169 24.81 -29.84 -21.14
C GLN A 169 23.34 -29.94 -20.70
N ARG A 170 23.09 -29.60 -19.43
CA ARG A 170 21.76 -29.65 -18.85
C ARG A 170 20.86 -28.74 -19.67
N THR A 171 19.78 -29.31 -20.18
CA THR A 171 18.76 -28.54 -20.89
C THR A 171 18.31 -27.38 -20.00
N PRO A 172 18.35 -26.14 -20.50
CA PRO A 172 17.87 -24.98 -19.76
C PRO A 172 16.46 -25.23 -19.24
N ILE A 173 16.29 -25.09 -17.93
CA ILE A 173 14.97 -25.15 -17.31
C ILE A 173 14.44 -23.73 -17.30
N ARG A 174 13.38 -23.53 -18.06
CA ARG A 174 12.64 -22.29 -18.07
C ARG A 174 11.78 -22.25 -16.81
N LEU A 175 11.81 -21.12 -16.11
CA LEU A 175 10.94 -20.84 -14.98
C LEU A 175 10.21 -19.52 -15.26
N HIS A 176 8.91 -19.60 -15.52
CA HIS A 176 8.07 -18.43 -15.68
C HIS A 176 7.10 -18.32 -14.51
N CYS A 177 7.29 -17.23 -13.78
CA CYS A 177 6.49 -16.88 -12.64
C CYS A 177 5.56 -15.74 -13.05
N GLU A 178 4.29 -15.91 -12.69
CA GLU A 178 3.27 -14.86 -12.81
C GLU A 178 2.53 -14.72 -11.50
N GLU A 179 1.92 -13.55 -11.28
CA GLU A 179 1.01 -13.33 -10.17
C GLU A 179 -0.44 -13.57 -10.59
N LEU A 180 -1.25 -14.09 -9.68
CA LEU A 180 -2.70 -14.20 -9.85
C LEU A 180 -3.36 -13.74 -8.55
N THR A 181 -3.74 -12.47 -8.54
CA THR A 181 -4.41 -11.82 -7.42
C THR A 181 -5.77 -11.29 -7.88
N GLY A 182 -6.59 -10.80 -6.95
CA GLY A 182 -7.84 -10.12 -7.31
C GLY A 182 -7.64 -8.86 -8.17
N GLN A 183 -6.40 -8.37 -8.30
CA GLN A 183 -6.06 -7.12 -9.00
C GLN A 183 -5.32 -7.33 -10.32
N THR A 184 -5.11 -8.58 -10.69
CA THR A 184 -4.59 -8.98 -11.99
C THR A 184 -5.58 -8.62 -13.08
N ASP A 185 -5.13 -7.96 -14.15
CA ASP A 185 -6.02 -7.53 -15.25
C ASP A 185 -6.51 -8.74 -16.07
N ASN A 186 -5.60 -9.62 -16.51
CA ASN A 186 -5.92 -10.74 -17.41
C ASN A 186 -5.99 -12.10 -16.67
N GLN A 187 -6.84 -12.22 -15.66
CA GLN A 187 -6.92 -13.43 -14.81
C GLN A 187 -7.20 -14.70 -15.63
N PHE A 188 -8.16 -14.65 -16.57
CA PHE A 188 -8.52 -15.81 -17.38
C PHE A 188 -7.38 -16.27 -18.29
N GLU A 189 -6.65 -15.35 -18.90
CA GLU A 189 -5.47 -15.68 -19.71
C GLU A 189 -4.40 -16.36 -18.86
N ARG A 190 -4.06 -15.80 -17.69
CA ARG A 190 -3.07 -16.40 -16.78
C ARG A 190 -3.49 -17.78 -16.29
N GLN A 191 -4.77 -17.99 -15.97
CA GLN A 191 -5.28 -19.31 -15.61
C GLN A 191 -5.12 -20.32 -16.76
N ARG A 192 -5.43 -19.92 -18.00
CA ARG A 192 -5.23 -20.77 -19.20
C ARG A 192 -3.75 -21.08 -19.44
N HIS A 193 -2.89 -20.07 -19.38
CA HIS A 193 -1.45 -20.23 -19.61
C HIS A 193 -0.80 -21.12 -18.55
N PHE A 194 -1.24 -21.04 -17.29
CA PHE A 194 -0.82 -21.96 -16.23
C PHE A 194 -1.29 -23.40 -16.44
N ARG A 195 -2.46 -23.58 -17.05
CA ARG A 195 -2.95 -24.90 -17.51
C ARG A 195 -2.27 -25.39 -18.79
N ASN A 196 -1.29 -24.66 -19.31
CA ASN A 196 -0.64 -24.89 -20.60
C ASN A 196 -1.59 -24.84 -21.81
N ILE A 197 -2.69 -24.08 -21.70
CA ILE A 197 -3.63 -23.81 -22.79
C ILE A 197 -3.30 -22.42 -23.34
N ILE A 198 -2.70 -22.38 -24.53
CA ILE A 198 -2.24 -21.15 -25.18
C ILE A 198 -2.81 -21.14 -26.59
N LEU A 199 -3.48 -20.04 -26.96
CA LEU A 199 -4.11 -19.93 -28.28
C LEU A 199 -3.03 -19.69 -29.36
N PRO A 200 -3.27 -20.10 -30.62
CA PRO A 200 -2.26 -19.98 -31.68
C PRO A 200 -1.77 -18.55 -31.94
N ASP A 201 -2.61 -17.55 -31.69
CA ASP A 201 -2.37 -16.12 -31.86
C ASP A 201 -1.63 -15.47 -30.67
N GLU A 202 -1.57 -16.13 -29.51
CA GLU A 202 -0.90 -15.62 -28.31
C GLU A 202 0.64 -15.85 -28.32
N GLY A 203 1.14 -16.57 -29.32
CA GLY A 203 2.57 -16.81 -29.54
C GLY A 203 3.06 -18.20 -29.14
N LEU A 204 4.37 -18.34 -28.94
CA LEU A 204 5.00 -19.64 -28.72
C LEU A 204 4.65 -20.21 -27.34
N ARG A 205 4.06 -21.41 -27.33
CA ARG A 205 3.68 -22.15 -26.09
C ARG A 205 4.81 -22.23 -25.06
N LYS A 206 6.04 -22.50 -25.51
CA LYS A 206 7.23 -22.62 -24.65
C LYS A 206 7.59 -21.31 -23.93
N VAL A 207 7.19 -20.17 -24.48
CA VAL A 207 7.48 -18.84 -23.92
C VAL A 207 6.34 -18.36 -23.01
N LYS A 208 5.09 -18.72 -23.33
CA LYS A 208 3.89 -18.21 -22.66
C LYS A 208 3.38 -19.07 -21.50
N ALA A 209 3.68 -20.37 -21.46
CA ALA A 209 3.20 -21.28 -20.41
C ALA A 209 3.53 -20.73 -19.01
N ILE A 210 2.79 -20.97 -17.95
CA ILE A 210 3.20 -20.49 -16.61
C ILE A 210 3.60 -21.70 -15.76
N ASP A 211 4.77 -21.63 -15.12
CA ASP A 211 5.30 -22.72 -14.30
C ASP A 211 5.00 -22.50 -12.81
N LEU A 212 4.93 -21.24 -12.38
CA LEU A 212 4.69 -20.84 -11.00
C LEU A 212 3.69 -19.69 -10.95
N LEU A 213 2.68 -19.83 -10.10
CA LEU A 213 1.77 -18.74 -9.75
C LEU A 213 2.00 -18.28 -8.32
N SER A 214 2.24 -16.99 -8.14
CA SER A 214 2.18 -16.31 -6.84
C SER A 214 0.76 -15.82 -6.61
N VAL A 215 0.12 -16.24 -5.54
CA VAL A 215 -1.34 -16.11 -5.39
C VAL A 215 -1.73 -15.61 -4.00
N THR A 216 -2.83 -14.87 -3.95
CA THR A 216 -3.47 -14.44 -2.69
C THR A 216 -4.57 -15.41 -2.26
N THR A 217 -5.13 -15.20 -1.07
CA THR A 217 -6.26 -16.00 -0.53
C THR A 217 -7.51 -15.95 -1.40
N THR A 218 -7.56 -15.08 -2.40
CA THR A 218 -8.59 -15.01 -3.45
C THR A 218 -8.70 -16.30 -4.27
N LEU A 219 -7.71 -17.20 -4.23
CA LEU A 219 -7.80 -18.53 -4.86
C LEU A 219 -8.31 -19.64 -3.92
N GLU A 220 -8.68 -19.32 -2.69
CA GLU A 220 -9.15 -20.32 -1.73
C GLU A 220 -10.48 -20.94 -2.19
N VAL A 221 -11.37 -20.15 -2.80
CA VAL A 221 -12.69 -20.58 -3.29
C VAL A 221 -12.82 -20.33 -4.81
N GLY A 222 -13.39 -21.29 -5.54
CA GLY A 222 -14.02 -21.04 -6.85
C GLY A 222 -13.15 -21.01 -8.11
N VAL A 223 -11.84 -20.80 -8.03
CA VAL A 223 -10.98 -20.83 -9.23
C VAL A 223 -10.47 -22.25 -9.49
N ASP A 224 -10.79 -22.80 -10.65
CA ASP A 224 -10.22 -24.06 -11.12
C ASP A 224 -8.94 -23.75 -11.91
N ILE A 225 -7.79 -24.01 -11.30
CA ILE A 225 -6.46 -23.90 -11.95
C ILE A 225 -5.87 -25.27 -12.29
N GLY A 226 -6.67 -26.34 -12.19
CA GLY A 226 -6.17 -27.71 -12.25
C GLY A 226 -5.50 -28.14 -10.94
N ALA A 227 -4.90 -29.34 -10.94
CA ALA A 227 -4.23 -29.86 -9.74
C ALA A 227 -2.75 -29.53 -9.75
N LEU A 228 -2.28 -29.05 -8.61
CA LEU A 228 -0.92 -28.60 -8.40
C LEU A 228 -0.03 -29.77 -7.96
N GLN A 229 1.21 -29.76 -8.41
CA GLN A 229 2.24 -30.69 -7.91
C GLN A 229 2.77 -30.24 -6.54
N VAL A 230 2.89 -28.93 -6.35
CA VAL A 230 3.45 -28.32 -5.14
C VAL A 230 2.58 -27.12 -4.75
N VAL A 231 2.25 -27.03 -3.46
CA VAL A 231 1.67 -25.83 -2.85
C VAL A 231 2.62 -25.34 -1.77
N MET A 232 3.01 -24.07 -1.84
CA MET A 232 3.81 -23.39 -0.83
C MET A 232 2.97 -22.32 -0.15
N LEU A 233 2.83 -22.39 1.16
CA LEU A 233 2.13 -21.40 1.98
C LEU A 233 3.17 -20.52 2.69
N GLY A 234 3.08 -19.20 2.50
CA GLY A 234 4.02 -18.23 3.08
C GLY A 234 3.79 -17.91 4.57
N ASN A 235 2.75 -18.47 5.18
CA ASN A 235 2.39 -18.37 6.61
C ASN A 235 1.43 -19.51 6.98
N MET A 236 1.26 -19.79 8.27
CA MET A 236 0.20 -20.67 8.74
C MET A 236 -1.18 -20.03 8.49
N PRO A 237 -2.13 -20.70 7.81
CA PRO A 237 -3.49 -20.23 7.65
C PRO A 237 -4.21 -20.02 8.99
N PRO A 238 -5.18 -19.08 9.07
CA PRO A 238 -5.80 -18.69 10.34
C PRO A 238 -6.68 -19.81 10.91
N GLN A 239 -7.43 -20.52 10.08
CA GLN A 239 -8.24 -21.66 10.49
C GLN A 239 -7.92 -22.90 9.65
N ARG A 240 -8.28 -24.06 10.20
CA ARG A 240 -8.12 -25.36 9.53
C ARG A 240 -8.87 -25.42 8.20
N PHE A 241 -10.06 -24.84 8.12
CA PHE A 241 -10.84 -24.82 6.87
C PHE A 241 -10.06 -24.13 5.74
N ASN A 242 -9.38 -23.01 6.05
CA ASN A 242 -8.52 -22.34 5.07
C ASN A 242 -7.33 -23.20 4.67
N TYR A 243 -6.69 -23.86 5.64
CA TYR A 243 -5.59 -24.79 5.37
C TYR A 243 -6.04 -25.91 4.43
N GLN A 244 -7.14 -26.59 4.75
CA GLN A 244 -7.68 -27.71 3.98
C GLN A 244 -8.03 -27.31 2.54
N GLN A 245 -8.66 -26.15 2.34
CA GLN A 245 -8.97 -25.66 1.00
C GLN A 245 -7.73 -25.34 0.16
N ARG A 246 -6.67 -24.81 0.77
CA ARG A 246 -5.43 -24.48 0.07
C ARG A 246 -4.60 -25.72 -0.27
N VAL A 247 -4.42 -26.62 0.69
CA VAL A 247 -3.64 -27.86 0.48
C VAL A 247 -4.38 -28.86 -0.41
N GLY A 248 -5.71 -28.85 -0.38
CA GLY A 248 -6.56 -29.66 -1.26
C GLY A 248 -6.46 -29.31 -2.75
N ARG A 249 -5.77 -28.23 -3.11
CA ARG A 249 -5.42 -27.90 -4.50
C ARG A 249 -4.23 -28.72 -5.01
N ALA A 250 -3.42 -29.28 -4.11
CA ALA A 250 -2.33 -30.18 -4.47
C ALA A 250 -2.84 -31.62 -4.58
N GLY A 251 -2.37 -32.34 -5.60
CA GLY A 251 -2.67 -33.77 -5.80
C GLY A 251 -3.82 -34.05 -6.77
N ARG A 252 -3.60 -35.01 -7.66
CA ARG A 252 -4.53 -35.44 -8.71
C ARG A 252 -4.63 -36.97 -8.74
N ARG A 253 -5.74 -37.50 -9.23
CA ARG A 253 -5.86 -38.94 -9.54
C ARG A 253 -4.81 -39.31 -10.59
N GLY A 254 -3.84 -40.15 -10.22
CA GLY A 254 -2.73 -40.57 -11.10
C GLY A 254 -1.40 -39.81 -10.93
N GLN A 255 -1.31 -38.79 -10.06
CA GLN A 255 -0.02 -38.22 -9.66
C GLN A 255 0.60 -39.08 -8.56
N ALA A 256 1.88 -39.44 -8.72
CA ALA A 256 2.58 -40.29 -7.76
C ALA A 256 2.82 -39.58 -6.41
N TYR A 257 3.06 -38.27 -6.43
CA TYR A 257 3.34 -37.46 -5.24
C TYR A 257 2.82 -36.02 -5.39
N SER A 258 2.40 -35.42 -4.28
CA SER A 258 2.08 -33.99 -4.14
C SER A 258 2.78 -33.46 -2.90
N ILE A 259 3.36 -32.26 -2.99
CA ILE A 259 4.12 -31.65 -1.89
C ILE A 259 3.37 -30.44 -1.37
N ILE A 260 3.23 -30.37 -0.04
CA ILE A 260 2.73 -29.19 0.65
C ILE A 260 3.83 -28.69 1.56
N LEU A 261 4.23 -27.43 1.39
CA LEU A 261 5.21 -26.76 2.22
C LEU A 261 4.58 -25.55 2.90
N THR A 262 4.49 -25.59 4.22
CA THR A 262 3.96 -24.47 5.01
C THR A 262 5.09 -23.79 5.76
N PHE A 263 5.40 -22.55 5.39
CA PHE A 263 6.40 -21.74 6.07
C PHE A 263 5.78 -21.03 7.27
N CYS A 264 6.12 -21.47 8.48
CA CYS A 264 5.67 -20.85 9.73
C CYS A 264 6.57 -19.68 10.11
N ARG A 265 6.00 -18.50 10.35
CA ARG A 265 6.74 -17.31 10.79
C ARG A 265 6.86 -17.30 12.33
N GLY A 266 7.69 -16.42 12.90
CA GLY A 266 7.81 -16.23 14.36
C GLY A 266 6.62 -15.50 15.00
N ARG A 267 5.39 -15.85 14.62
CA ARG A 267 4.14 -15.32 15.19
C ARG A 267 3.57 -16.37 16.14
N SER A 268 2.94 -15.95 17.22
CA SER A 268 2.37 -16.87 18.23
C SER A 268 1.42 -17.92 17.64
N HIS A 269 0.63 -17.55 16.63
CA HIS A 269 -0.25 -18.45 15.89
C HIS A 269 0.53 -19.54 15.15
N ASP A 270 1.49 -19.14 14.32
CA ASP A 270 2.35 -20.01 13.54
C ASP A 270 3.17 -20.96 14.45
N GLU A 271 3.73 -20.45 15.55
CA GLU A 271 4.50 -21.25 16.53
C GLU A 271 3.64 -22.32 17.23
N PHE A 272 2.41 -21.97 17.61
CA PHE A 272 1.47 -22.91 18.22
C PHE A 272 1.17 -24.09 17.30
N TYR A 273 0.85 -23.83 16.03
CA TYR A 273 0.55 -24.88 15.06
C TYR A 273 1.79 -25.61 14.55
N PHE A 274 2.95 -24.96 14.50
CA PHE A 274 4.23 -25.63 14.25
C PHE A 274 4.53 -26.67 15.32
N SER A 275 4.27 -26.34 16.59
CA SER A 275 4.42 -27.26 17.72
C SER A 275 3.30 -28.31 17.81
N ASN A 276 2.13 -28.02 17.23
CA ASN A 276 0.93 -28.86 17.30
C ASN A 276 0.30 -29.11 15.91
N PRO A 277 1.00 -29.76 14.96
CA PRO A 277 0.56 -29.87 13.57
C PRO A 277 -0.74 -30.68 13.40
N HIS A 278 -1.07 -31.56 14.35
CA HIS A 278 -2.33 -32.32 14.34
C HIS A 278 -3.56 -31.41 14.43
N LYS A 279 -3.45 -30.24 15.08
CA LYS A 279 -4.59 -29.34 15.26
C LYS A 279 -5.05 -28.68 13.96
N ILE A 280 -4.11 -28.28 13.09
CA ILE A 280 -4.45 -27.69 11.79
C ILE A 280 -4.79 -28.74 10.73
N THR A 281 -4.37 -30.00 10.90
CA THR A 281 -4.58 -31.08 9.91
C THR A 281 -5.78 -31.98 10.24
N GLY A 282 -6.06 -32.22 11.52
CA GLY A 282 -6.96 -33.28 11.98
C GLY A 282 -8.17 -32.84 12.81
N ASP A 283 -8.18 -31.65 13.42
CA ASP A 283 -9.30 -31.23 14.29
C ASP A 283 -10.60 -31.04 13.50
N SER A 284 -11.76 -31.19 14.15
CA SER A 284 -13.04 -30.87 13.51
C SER A 284 -13.13 -29.37 13.22
N PRO A 285 -13.57 -28.96 12.01
CA PRO A 285 -13.84 -27.55 11.76
C PRO A 285 -14.99 -27.07 12.67
N PRO A 286 -15.01 -25.79 13.08
CA PRO A 286 -16.13 -25.25 13.83
C PRO A 286 -17.42 -25.35 13.01
N THR A 287 -18.53 -25.67 13.68
CA THR A 287 -19.84 -25.71 13.04
C THR A 287 -20.26 -24.29 12.65
N PRO A 288 -20.60 -24.02 11.38
CA PRO A 288 -21.09 -22.71 10.98
C PRO A 288 -22.44 -22.44 11.65
N PHE A 289 -22.67 -21.20 12.08
CA PHE A 289 -23.96 -20.77 12.60
C PHE A 289 -24.31 -19.36 12.13
N LEU A 290 -25.56 -18.96 12.38
CA LEU A 290 -26.10 -17.66 11.99
C LEU A 290 -26.69 -16.98 13.22
N THR A 291 -26.33 -15.73 13.45
CA THR A 291 -26.95 -14.94 14.53
C THR A 291 -28.33 -14.44 14.11
N MET A 292 -29.38 -14.85 14.82
CA MET A 292 -30.77 -14.51 14.48
C MET A 292 -31.39 -13.44 15.41
N GLY A 293 -30.80 -13.19 16.59
CA GLY A 293 -31.30 -12.24 17.59
C GLY A 293 -30.68 -10.83 17.52
N GLN A 294 -29.91 -10.51 16.48
CA GLN A 294 -29.30 -9.17 16.36
C GLN A 294 -30.28 -8.15 15.77
N GLU A 295 -30.82 -7.28 16.64
CA GLU A 295 -31.77 -6.22 16.29
C GLU A 295 -31.29 -5.33 15.12
N ARG A 296 -29.99 -5.03 15.05
CA ARG A 296 -29.43 -4.13 14.03
C ARG A 296 -29.40 -4.72 12.64
N ILE A 297 -29.06 -6.01 12.53
CA ILE A 297 -29.09 -6.73 11.25
C ILE A 297 -30.52 -6.69 10.72
N PHE A 298 -31.49 -6.96 11.61
CA PHE A 298 -32.91 -6.85 11.29
C PHE A 298 -33.32 -5.44 10.85
N LYS A 299 -33.00 -4.38 11.61
CA LYS A 299 -33.33 -2.99 11.26
C LYS A 299 -32.75 -2.56 9.91
N ARG A 300 -31.52 -2.97 9.57
CA ARG A 300 -30.90 -2.68 8.26
C ARG A 300 -31.62 -3.39 7.11
N LEU A 301 -31.97 -4.66 7.29
CA LEU A 301 -32.76 -5.42 6.31
C LEU A 301 -34.16 -4.83 6.12
N LEU A 302 -34.81 -4.48 7.24
CA LEU A 302 -36.13 -3.84 7.23
C LEU A 302 -36.09 -2.50 6.50
N ALA A 303 -35.13 -1.61 6.83
CA ALA A 303 -34.95 -0.34 6.13
C ALA A 303 -34.78 -0.54 4.62
N LYS A 304 -33.93 -1.50 4.21
CA LYS A 304 -33.69 -1.81 2.80
C LYS A 304 -34.97 -2.22 2.08
N GLU A 305 -35.77 -3.10 2.68
CA GLU A 305 -37.02 -3.56 2.06
C GLU A 305 -38.10 -2.47 2.02
N ILE A 306 -38.19 -1.63 3.07
CA ILE A 306 -39.09 -0.47 3.10
C ILE A 306 -38.73 0.52 2.00
N PHE A 307 -37.45 0.91 1.88
CA PHE A 307 -37.01 1.79 0.81
C PHE A 307 -37.25 1.16 -0.56
N ARG A 308 -36.91 -0.11 -0.77
CA ARG A 308 -37.17 -0.81 -2.05
C ARG A 308 -38.65 -0.73 -2.46
N LYS A 309 -39.57 -1.00 -1.53
CA LYS A 309 -41.01 -0.92 -1.79
C LYS A 309 -41.48 0.51 -2.08
N ALA A 310 -40.99 1.49 -1.34
CA ALA A 310 -41.31 2.91 -1.56
C ALA A 310 -40.81 3.38 -2.94
N PHE A 311 -39.54 3.12 -3.27
CA PHE A 311 -38.91 3.51 -4.53
C PHE A 311 -39.48 2.77 -5.76
N THR A 312 -40.15 1.62 -5.59
CA THR A 312 -40.90 0.99 -6.69
C THR A 312 -42.06 1.87 -7.18
N THR A 313 -42.60 2.72 -6.31
CA THR A 313 -43.73 3.62 -6.62
C THR A 313 -43.31 5.07 -6.91
N ILE A 314 -42.05 5.40 -6.68
CA ILE A 314 -41.49 6.74 -6.86
C ILE A 314 -40.67 6.71 -8.16
N PRO A 315 -41.01 7.48 -9.19
CA PRO A 315 -40.21 7.52 -10.41
C PRO A 315 -38.85 8.17 -10.10
N THR A 316 -37.78 7.38 -10.13
CA THR A 316 -36.40 7.90 -10.23
C THR A 316 -36.21 8.48 -11.63
N ASN A 317 -35.51 9.61 -11.74
CA ASN A 317 -35.54 10.42 -12.95
C ASN A 317 -34.64 9.81 -14.05
N VAL A 318 -35.24 9.01 -14.93
CA VAL A 318 -34.61 8.31 -16.07
C VAL A 318 -33.89 9.25 -17.06
N ASN A 319 -34.16 10.57 -17.02
CA ASN A 319 -33.69 11.53 -18.02
C ASN A 319 -32.33 12.22 -17.72
N ASN A 320 -31.65 11.90 -16.61
CA ASN A 320 -30.49 12.67 -16.12
C ASN A 320 -29.17 11.87 -15.99
N ASP A 321 -28.94 10.83 -16.80
CA ASP A 321 -27.72 10.00 -16.71
C ASP A 321 -27.46 9.46 -15.27
N GLU A 322 -28.51 9.05 -14.55
CA GLU A 322 -28.40 8.20 -13.35
C GLU A 322 -27.98 6.75 -13.75
N GLU A 323 -27.12 6.60 -14.77
CA GLU A 323 -26.78 5.35 -15.46
C GLU A 323 -25.89 4.41 -14.65
N LYS A 324 -25.35 4.83 -13.50
CA LYS A 324 -24.58 3.93 -12.64
C LYS A 324 -25.52 3.20 -11.69
N PRO A 325 -25.79 1.89 -11.92
CA PRO A 325 -26.49 1.09 -10.93
C PRO A 325 -25.70 1.12 -9.61
N SER A 326 -26.33 1.59 -8.54
CA SER A 326 -25.73 1.55 -7.23
C SER A 326 -25.80 0.14 -6.65
N VAL A 327 -24.71 -0.30 -6.03
CA VAL A 327 -24.60 -1.62 -5.41
C VAL A 327 -25.56 -1.82 -4.23
N HIS A 328 -26.11 -0.74 -3.66
CA HIS A 328 -27.06 -0.80 -2.54
C HIS A 328 -28.54 -0.70 -2.94
N GLY A 329 -28.83 -0.26 -4.17
CA GLY A 329 -30.18 -0.15 -4.72
C GLY A 329 -30.38 1.13 -5.55
N GLU A 330 -31.36 1.14 -6.44
CA GLU A 330 -31.65 2.29 -7.31
C GLU A 330 -32.51 3.34 -6.57
N PHE A 331 -31.89 4.12 -5.68
CA PHE A 331 -32.56 5.18 -4.90
C PHE A 331 -32.32 6.60 -5.44
N GLY A 332 -31.58 6.72 -6.55
CA GLY A 332 -31.27 7.97 -7.23
C GLY A 332 -30.26 8.86 -6.50
N ALA A 333 -30.04 10.06 -7.04
CA ALA A 333 -29.08 11.03 -6.49
C ALA A 333 -29.60 11.80 -5.25
N ILE A 334 -28.68 12.21 -4.38
CA ILE A 334 -28.96 13.01 -3.17
C ILE A 334 -29.62 14.35 -3.49
N ASP A 335 -29.29 14.97 -4.63
CA ASP A 335 -29.86 16.26 -5.03
C ASP A 335 -31.39 16.21 -5.15
N ASN A 336 -31.93 15.02 -5.44
CA ASN A 336 -33.36 14.76 -5.56
C ASN A 336 -34.00 14.33 -4.22
N TRP A 337 -33.24 14.19 -3.14
CA TRP A 337 -33.73 13.70 -1.85
C TRP A 337 -34.86 14.56 -1.27
N LEU A 338 -34.83 15.89 -1.47
CA LEU A 338 -35.91 16.79 -1.06
C LEU A 338 -37.25 16.46 -1.74
N ASN A 339 -37.22 15.88 -2.94
CA ASN A 339 -38.40 15.42 -3.66
C ASN A 339 -38.81 13.99 -3.25
N TYR A 340 -37.83 13.13 -2.94
CA TYR A 340 -38.08 11.75 -2.54
C TYR A 340 -38.65 11.65 -1.11
N LYS A 341 -38.10 12.41 -0.15
CA LYS A 341 -38.49 12.33 1.27
C LYS A 341 -40.00 12.46 1.51
N PRO A 342 -40.71 13.49 0.97
CA PRO A 342 -42.16 13.62 1.17
C PRO A 342 -42.95 12.44 0.57
N GLN A 343 -42.51 11.91 -0.58
CA GLN A 343 -43.16 10.77 -1.23
C GLN A 343 -42.99 9.48 -0.43
N ILE A 344 -41.80 9.26 0.15
CA ILE A 344 -41.54 8.11 1.03
C ILE A 344 -42.39 8.21 2.31
N ILE A 345 -42.46 9.40 2.93
CA ILE A 345 -43.32 9.63 4.10
C ILE A 345 -44.78 9.33 3.77
N ASN A 346 -45.28 9.83 2.64
CA ASN A 346 -46.64 9.57 2.18
C ASN A 346 -46.89 8.07 1.95
N TRP A 347 -45.91 7.36 1.36
CA TRP A 347 -45.98 5.92 1.15
C TRP A 347 -46.06 5.16 2.47
N ILE A 348 -45.21 5.49 3.46
CA ILE A 348 -45.21 4.85 4.79
C ILE A 348 -46.55 5.06 5.49
N ASN A 349 -47.06 6.29 5.49
CA ASN A 349 -48.32 6.64 6.16
C ASN A 349 -49.53 5.96 5.51
N THR A 350 -49.53 5.80 4.19
CA THR A 350 -50.63 5.17 3.44
C THR A 350 -50.57 3.64 3.49
N ASN A 351 -49.37 3.04 3.62
CA ASN A 351 -49.15 1.59 3.49
C ASN A 351 -48.74 0.91 4.81
N ARG A 352 -49.20 1.41 5.96
CA ARG A 352 -48.92 0.78 7.27
C ARG A 352 -49.15 -0.75 7.31
N PRO A 353 -50.23 -1.32 6.73
CA PRO A 353 -50.41 -2.78 6.70
C PRO A 353 -49.28 -3.51 5.96
N GLN A 354 -48.68 -2.89 4.94
CA GLN A 354 -47.53 -3.47 4.23
C GLN A 354 -46.25 -3.39 5.05
N VAL A 355 -46.07 -2.33 5.87
CA VAL A 355 -44.97 -2.22 6.83
C VAL A 355 -45.06 -3.36 7.85
N GLU A 356 -46.24 -3.58 8.43
CA GLU A 356 -46.48 -4.66 9.39
C GLU A 356 -46.21 -6.03 8.76
N ALA A 357 -46.72 -6.29 7.55
CA ALA A 357 -46.45 -7.53 6.82
C ALA A 357 -44.94 -7.75 6.54
N THR A 358 -44.20 -6.67 6.28
CA THR A 358 -42.74 -6.73 6.06
C THR A 358 -42.00 -7.10 7.35
N VAL A 359 -42.41 -6.52 8.48
CA VAL A 359 -41.85 -6.88 9.81
C VAL A 359 -42.12 -8.35 10.11
N GLU A 360 -43.35 -8.84 9.91
CA GLU A 360 -43.71 -10.25 10.14
C GLU A 360 -42.90 -11.22 9.27
N ALA A 361 -42.65 -10.86 8.01
CA ALA A 361 -41.91 -11.71 7.09
C ALA A 361 -40.43 -11.85 7.47
N LEU A 362 -39.84 -10.81 8.05
CA LEU A 362 -38.40 -10.77 8.36
C LEU A 362 -38.08 -11.18 9.80
N ILE A 363 -39.04 -11.09 10.73
CA ILE A 363 -38.75 -11.17 12.17
C ILE A 363 -38.41 -12.61 12.59
N THR A 364 -37.32 -12.75 13.33
CA THR A 364 -36.85 -14.03 13.86
C THR A 364 -37.56 -14.35 15.18
N PRO A 365 -37.63 -15.64 15.60
CA PRO A 365 -38.26 -16.02 16.87
C PRO A 365 -37.73 -15.25 18.09
N GLU A 366 -36.42 -14.96 18.10
CA GLU A 366 -35.72 -14.24 19.17
C GLU A 366 -36.12 -12.75 19.25
N LEU A 367 -36.45 -12.12 18.11
CA LEU A 367 -36.81 -10.70 18.03
C LEU A 367 -38.32 -10.43 18.10
N ARG A 368 -39.16 -11.48 18.08
CA ARG A 368 -40.63 -11.35 18.14
C ARG A 368 -41.16 -10.43 19.24
N PRO A 369 -40.61 -10.41 20.47
CA PRO A 369 -41.09 -9.50 21.52
C PRO A 369 -41.01 -8.01 21.13
N GLN A 370 -40.04 -7.63 20.28
CA GLN A 370 -39.80 -6.24 19.85
C GLN A 370 -40.58 -5.84 18.58
N ARG A 371 -41.45 -6.71 18.06
CA ARG A 371 -42.21 -6.50 16.82
C ARG A 371 -42.82 -5.09 16.71
N ASN A 372 -43.52 -4.63 17.75
CA ASN A 372 -44.20 -3.34 17.73
C ASN A 372 -43.21 -2.16 17.72
N GLU A 373 -42.03 -2.32 18.32
CA GLU A 373 -40.98 -1.31 18.30
C GLU A 373 -40.45 -1.10 16.88
N PHE A 374 -40.30 -2.17 16.09
CA PHE A 374 -39.87 -2.08 14.70
C PHE A 374 -40.89 -1.41 13.80
N VAL A 375 -42.18 -1.73 13.97
CA VAL A 375 -43.26 -1.06 13.23
C VAL A 375 -43.28 0.42 13.56
N ASN A 376 -43.19 0.76 14.85
CA ASN A 376 -43.17 2.16 15.30
C ASN A 376 -41.93 2.91 14.77
N TRP A 377 -40.77 2.26 14.75
CA TRP A 377 -39.53 2.85 14.23
C TRP A 377 -39.62 3.24 12.75
N VAL A 378 -40.31 2.42 11.92
CA VAL A 378 -40.55 2.75 10.51
C VAL A 378 -41.64 3.82 10.36
N CYS A 379 -42.73 3.72 11.12
CA CYS A 379 -43.88 4.63 11.02
C CYS A 379 -43.61 6.01 11.64
N ASP A 380 -42.62 6.12 12.53
CA ASP A 380 -42.18 7.41 13.07
C ASP A 380 -41.42 8.19 12.00
N THR A 381 -42.12 9.14 11.39
CA THR A 381 -41.60 10.00 10.33
C THR A 381 -41.19 11.38 10.84
N THR A 382 -41.29 11.63 12.15
CA THR A 382 -41.17 12.98 12.73
C THR A 382 -40.10 13.12 13.78
N THR A 383 -39.78 12.06 14.54
CA THR A 383 -38.71 12.13 15.54
C THR A 383 -37.37 11.70 14.97
N ASN A 384 -36.28 12.23 15.55
CA ASN A 384 -34.90 11.90 15.15
C ASN A 384 -34.55 10.41 15.27
N ASN A 385 -35.34 9.62 16.01
CA ASN A 385 -35.13 8.18 16.18
C ASN A 385 -35.81 7.35 15.09
N GLY A 386 -36.76 7.92 14.34
CA GLY A 386 -37.45 7.28 13.24
C GLY A 386 -36.56 7.03 12.03
N LEU A 387 -36.92 6.06 11.19
CA LEU A 387 -36.14 5.67 10.01
C LEU A 387 -35.87 6.86 9.07
N ILE A 388 -36.86 7.72 8.83
CA ILE A 388 -36.76 8.80 7.84
C ILE A 388 -35.89 9.96 8.31
N GLU A 389 -36.07 10.44 9.54
CA GLU A 389 -35.22 11.53 10.05
C GLU A 389 -33.78 11.08 10.30
N LYS A 390 -33.58 9.82 10.70
CA LYS A 390 -32.23 9.24 10.75
C LYS A 390 -31.59 9.12 9.36
N SER A 391 -32.40 8.85 8.32
CA SER A 391 -31.92 8.86 6.93
C SER A 391 -31.58 10.27 6.47
N GLN A 392 -32.38 11.27 6.84
CA GLN A 392 -32.10 12.68 6.56
C GLN A 392 -30.77 13.14 7.17
N SER A 393 -30.50 12.80 8.43
CA SER A 393 -29.24 13.19 9.08
C SER A 393 -28.00 12.58 8.40
N VAL A 394 -28.13 11.37 7.87
CA VAL A 394 -27.11 10.72 7.05
C VAL A 394 -26.95 11.39 5.68
N ILE A 395 -28.05 11.74 5.00
CA ILE A 395 -28.01 12.41 3.70
C ILE A 395 -27.38 13.80 3.80
N SER A 396 -27.69 14.54 4.87
CA SER A 396 -27.09 15.85 5.17
C SER A 396 -25.63 15.76 5.65
N ASN A 397 -25.10 14.56 5.94
CA ASN A 397 -23.72 14.42 6.37
C ASN A 397 -22.76 14.58 5.19
N GLU A 398 -22.02 15.70 5.16
CA GLU A 398 -21.03 16.00 4.12
C GLU A 398 -19.78 15.12 4.20
N GLU A 399 -19.53 14.46 5.35
CA GLU A 399 -18.35 13.59 5.53
C GLU A 399 -18.44 12.28 4.72
N ILE A 400 -19.65 11.91 4.26
CA ILE A 400 -19.89 10.76 3.39
C ILE A 400 -19.83 11.23 1.93
N ALA A 401 -18.86 10.71 1.18
CA ALA A 401 -18.38 11.28 -0.07
C ALA A 401 -19.32 11.10 -1.28
N THR A 402 -20.19 10.10 -1.22
CA THR A 402 -21.01 9.65 -2.36
C THR A 402 -22.18 10.59 -2.63
N THR A 403 -22.58 10.64 -3.91
CA THR A 403 -23.76 11.37 -4.40
C THR A 403 -24.99 10.47 -4.54
N ASP A 404 -24.84 9.15 -4.37
CA ASP A 404 -25.90 8.16 -4.44
C ASP A 404 -26.60 7.99 -3.08
N VAL A 405 -27.93 8.03 -3.06
CA VAL A 405 -28.71 7.92 -1.82
C VAL A 405 -28.48 6.57 -1.15
N SER A 406 -28.47 5.48 -1.90
CA SER A 406 -28.40 4.14 -1.33
C SER A 406 -27.02 3.84 -0.73
N GLU A 407 -25.94 4.26 -1.39
CA GLU A 407 -24.58 4.17 -0.88
C GLU A 407 -24.39 5.05 0.35
N LYS A 408 -24.94 6.28 0.34
CA LYS A 408 -24.86 7.18 1.49
C LYS A 408 -25.55 6.61 2.72
N LEU A 409 -26.74 6.02 2.53
CA LEU A 409 -27.47 5.35 3.61
C LEU A 409 -26.78 4.08 4.09
N ALA A 410 -26.05 3.36 3.23
CA ALA A 410 -25.24 2.22 3.63
C ALA A 410 -24.03 2.66 4.46
N GLU A 411 -23.25 3.64 4.01
CA GLU A 411 -22.11 4.20 4.76
C GLU A 411 -22.54 4.84 6.09
N GLY A 412 -23.72 5.46 6.13
CA GLY A 412 -24.33 5.97 7.37
C GLY A 412 -24.95 4.90 8.27
N GLY A 413 -24.89 3.62 7.90
CA GLY A 413 -25.30 2.49 8.73
C GLY A 413 -26.80 2.19 8.77
N ILE A 414 -27.61 2.87 7.94
CA ILE A 414 -29.05 2.63 7.78
C ILE A 414 -29.31 1.38 6.95
N LEU A 415 -28.54 1.19 5.87
CA LEU A 415 -28.62 0.02 5.01
C LEU A 415 -27.48 -0.97 5.30
N PRO A 416 -27.61 -2.25 4.90
CA PRO A 416 -26.52 -3.21 4.98
C PRO A 416 -25.34 -2.79 4.08
N MET A 417 -24.13 -2.80 4.64
CA MET A 417 -22.87 -2.60 3.89
C MET A 417 -22.26 -3.93 3.38
N PHE A 418 -22.55 -5.06 4.03
CA PHE A 418 -21.79 -6.29 3.88
C PHE A 418 -21.95 -6.92 2.48
N GLY A 419 -20.82 -7.25 1.85
CA GLY A 419 -20.73 -7.89 0.53
C GLY A 419 -20.51 -6.94 -0.65
N MET A 420 -20.48 -5.61 -0.43
CA MET A 420 -20.30 -4.61 -1.48
C MET A 420 -19.17 -3.62 -1.13
N PRO A 421 -18.25 -3.29 -2.06
CA PRO A 421 -17.08 -2.46 -1.78
C PRO A 421 -17.43 -0.96 -1.70
N THR A 422 -17.94 -0.48 -0.56
CA THR A 422 -18.31 0.95 -0.37
C THR A 422 -17.15 1.82 0.11
N THR A 423 -16.36 1.33 1.07
CA THR A 423 -15.25 2.09 1.66
C THR A 423 -13.94 1.88 0.92
N VAL A 424 -14.01 1.45 -0.34
CA VAL A 424 -12.85 1.13 -1.15
C VAL A 424 -12.43 2.39 -1.92
N LYS A 425 -11.12 2.63 -1.99
CA LYS A 425 -10.53 3.76 -2.70
C LYS A 425 -9.66 3.26 -3.84
N ASN A 426 -9.83 3.88 -5.00
CA ASN A 426 -9.08 3.56 -6.20
C ASN A 426 -7.77 4.36 -6.25
N LEU A 427 -6.69 3.69 -6.60
CA LEU A 427 -5.47 4.27 -7.14
C LEU A 427 -5.48 4.09 -8.65
N TYR A 428 -5.67 5.19 -9.37
CA TYR A 428 -5.61 5.19 -10.83
C TYR A 428 -4.15 5.21 -11.29
N HIS A 429 -3.78 4.23 -12.11
CA HIS A 429 -2.41 4.03 -12.57
C HIS A 429 -2.23 4.15 -14.08
N GLY A 430 -3.30 4.10 -14.87
CA GLY A 430 -3.26 4.25 -16.31
C GLY A 430 -4.65 4.36 -16.95
N ILE A 431 -4.68 4.43 -18.27
CA ILE A 431 -5.89 4.38 -19.10
C ILE A 431 -5.55 3.45 -20.27
N ASP A 432 -6.48 2.59 -20.68
CA ASP A 432 -6.28 1.69 -21.81
C ASP A 432 -6.66 2.33 -23.16
N ARG A 433 -6.53 1.56 -24.26
CA ARG A 433 -6.89 2.04 -25.61
C ARG A 433 -8.39 2.21 -25.83
N ASN A 434 -9.21 1.57 -25.01
CA ASN A 434 -10.66 1.67 -25.02
C ASN A 434 -11.17 2.81 -24.14
N LEU A 435 -10.26 3.65 -23.62
CA LEU A 435 -10.56 4.75 -22.70
C LEU A 435 -11.05 4.27 -21.33
N GLU A 436 -10.76 3.04 -20.93
CA GLU A 436 -11.10 2.52 -19.61
C GLU A 436 -9.98 2.86 -18.61
N PRO A 437 -10.31 3.43 -17.43
CA PRO A 437 -9.33 3.72 -16.40
C PRO A 437 -8.81 2.43 -15.75
N LEU A 438 -7.50 2.30 -15.67
CA LEU A 438 -6.83 1.21 -14.98
C LEU A 438 -6.58 1.62 -13.53
N SER A 439 -7.04 0.79 -12.59
CA SER A 439 -6.94 1.09 -11.16
C SER A 439 -6.47 -0.11 -10.31
N VAL A 440 -6.10 0.21 -9.07
CA VAL A 440 -5.84 -0.71 -7.96
C VAL A 440 -6.66 -0.23 -6.78
N ASP A 441 -7.37 -1.12 -6.12
CA ASP A 441 -8.28 -0.75 -5.04
C ASP A 441 -7.75 -1.19 -3.66
N ARG A 442 -8.07 -0.42 -2.61
CA ARG A 442 -7.82 -0.79 -1.20
C ARG A 442 -8.93 -0.26 -0.31
N PRO A 443 -9.26 -0.93 0.81
CA PRO A 443 -10.07 -0.31 1.86
C PRO A 443 -9.46 1.04 2.29
N GLN A 444 -10.28 2.06 2.51
CA GLN A 444 -9.85 3.44 2.81
C GLN A 444 -8.86 3.51 3.98
N SER A 445 -9.08 2.69 5.02
CA SER A 445 -8.22 2.59 6.19
C SER A 445 -6.79 2.11 5.90
N MET A 446 -6.59 1.39 4.79
CA MET A 446 -5.28 0.97 4.27
C MET A 446 -4.77 1.94 3.20
N ALA A 447 -5.66 2.45 2.35
CA ALA A 447 -5.33 3.35 1.24
C ALA A 447 -4.60 4.62 1.71
N ILE A 448 -4.96 5.18 2.88
CA ILE A 448 -4.27 6.36 3.44
C ILE A 448 -2.79 6.13 3.77
N TYR A 449 -2.33 4.87 3.86
CA TYR A 449 -0.92 4.51 4.04
C TYR A 449 -0.33 3.98 2.74
N GLU A 450 -0.99 3.00 2.13
CA GLU A 450 -0.50 2.31 0.94
C GLU A 450 -0.49 3.19 -0.31
N PHE A 451 -1.44 4.11 -0.42
CA PHE A 451 -1.55 5.05 -1.53
C PHE A 451 -1.17 6.47 -1.08
N ALA A 452 -0.43 6.63 0.02
CA ALA A 452 0.09 7.94 0.38
C ALA A 452 1.11 8.42 -0.67
N PRO A 453 1.18 9.73 -0.99
CA PRO A 453 2.16 10.27 -1.92
C PRO A 453 3.59 9.82 -1.58
N GLY A 454 4.35 9.38 -2.59
CA GLY A 454 5.67 8.77 -2.44
C GLY A 454 5.65 7.24 -2.25
N SER A 455 4.50 6.64 -1.93
CA SER A 455 4.37 5.18 -1.84
C SER A 455 4.40 4.54 -3.22
N GLN A 456 4.89 3.30 -3.28
CA GLN A 456 4.98 2.51 -4.51
C GLN A 456 4.08 1.29 -4.45
N LYS A 457 3.49 0.93 -5.59
CA LYS A 457 2.66 -0.27 -5.76
C LYS A 457 3.11 -1.06 -6.97
N THR A 458 3.35 -2.34 -6.75
CA THR A 458 3.62 -3.29 -7.83
C THR A 458 2.30 -3.84 -8.34
N LYS A 459 2.07 -3.74 -9.65
CA LYS A 459 0.98 -4.40 -10.37
C LYS A 459 1.51 -4.88 -11.71
N ASP A 460 1.27 -6.15 -12.03
CA ASP A 460 1.66 -6.74 -13.31
C ASP A 460 3.14 -6.52 -13.67
N LYS A 461 4.00 -6.66 -12.64
CA LYS A 461 5.47 -6.47 -12.66
C LYS A 461 5.95 -5.02 -12.81
N ALA A 462 5.05 -4.07 -13.05
CA ALA A 462 5.38 -2.66 -13.08
C ALA A 462 5.23 -2.01 -11.69
N ILE A 463 6.13 -1.08 -11.36
CA ILE A 463 6.01 -0.25 -10.16
C ILE A 463 5.35 1.07 -10.53
N HIS A 464 4.28 1.39 -9.81
CA HIS A 464 3.56 2.64 -9.90
C HIS A 464 3.74 3.47 -8.64
N SER A 465 4.25 4.69 -8.77
CA SER A 465 4.43 5.63 -7.67
C SER A 465 3.22 6.55 -7.54
N VAL A 466 2.72 6.70 -6.31
CA VAL A 466 1.60 7.61 -6.04
C VAL A 466 2.13 9.04 -5.92
N ILE A 467 1.52 9.96 -6.68
CA ILE A 467 1.96 11.36 -6.75
C ILE A 467 0.97 12.33 -6.11
N GLY A 468 -0.27 11.89 -5.88
CA GLY A 468 -1.31 12.77 -5.37
C GLY A 468 -2.71 12.16 -5.39
N PHE A 469 -3.72 13.03 -5.32
CA PHE A 469 -5.13 12.69 -5.15
C PHE A 469 -5.97 13.28 -6.29
N THR A 470 -7.07 12.60 -6.60
CA THR A 470 -8.03 13.00 -7.63
C THR A 470 -9.46 12.67 -7.18
N SER A 471 -10.45 13.30 -7.79
CA SER A 471 -11.80 12.74 -7.85
C SER A 471 -11.82 11.53 -8.79
N ASP A 472 -12.86 10.70 -8.71
CA ASP A 472 -12.98 9.50 -9.54
C ASP A 472 -12.81 9.80 -11.03
N ILE A 473 -12.08 8.94 -11.72
CA ILE A 473 -11.89 9.07 -13.17
C ILE A 473 -13.10 8.47 -13.87
N ILE A 474 -13.71 9.24 -14.76
CA ILE A 474 -14.93 8.88 -15.48
C ILE A 474 -14.75 9.08 -16.99
N ASN A 475 -15.50 8.28 -17.74
CA ASN A 475 -15.65 8.43 -19.18
C ASN A 475 -16.81 9.41 -19.42
N THR A 476 -16.60 10.36 -20.32
CA THR A 476 -17.60 11.38 -20.66
C THR A 476 -17.48 11.77 -22.13
N ARG A 477 -18.45 12.52 -22.64
CA ARG A 477 -18.41 13.08 -23.99
C ARG A 477 -18.30 14.59 -23.93
N ILE A 478 -17.20 15.12 -24.46
CA ILE A 478 -17.00 16.57 -24.60
C ILE A 478 -17.08 16.91 -26.08
N SER A 479 -18.01 17.79 -26.44
CA SER A 479 -18.26 18.19 -27.84
C SER A 479 -18.51 17.00 -28.78
N GLY A 480 -19.17 15.94 -28.28
CA GLY A 480 -19.48 14.73 -29.04
C GLY A 480 -18.35 13.69 -29.15
N ILE A 481 -17.17 13.97 -28.58
CA ILE A 481 -16.01 13.05 -28.57
C ILE A 481 -15.90 12.42 -27.19
N GLU A 482 -15.74 11.09 -27.16
CA GLU A 482 -15.49 10.33 -25.94
C GLU A 482 -14.10 10.64 -25.37
N THR A 483 -14.05 10.91 -24.06
CA THR A 483 -12.83 11.31 -23.35
C THR A 483 -12.90 10.88 -21.89
N VAL A 484 -11.73 10.83 -21.25
CA VAL A 484 -11.57 10.50 -19.84
C VAL A 484 -11.23 11.77 -19.06
N THR A 485 -11.88 12.01 -17.92
CA THR A 485 -11.61 13.15 -17.03
C THR A 485 -11.95 12.77 -15.59
N ASN A 486 -11.57 13.58 -14.60
CA ASN A 486 -12.05 13.40 -13.24
C ASN A 486 -13.49 13.94 -13.07
N ALA A 487 -14.26 13.26 -12.23
CA ALA A 487 -15.64 13.57 -11.91
C ALA A 487 -15.78 14.95 -11.28
N ARG A 488 -16.79 15.70 -11.73
CA ARG A 488 -17.20 16.96 -11.12
C ARG A 488 -18.04 16.65 -9.89
N VAL A 489 -17.65 17.21 -8.76
CA VAL A 489 -18.31 17.01 -7.46
C VAL A 489 -18.64 18.38 -6.87
N ASN A 490 -19.59 18.46 -5.93
CA ASN A 490 -20.11 19.75 -5.44
C ASN A 490 -19.02 20.73 -4.95
N ASN A 491 -17.93 20.23 -4.36
CA ASN A 491 -16.80 21.05 -3.93
C ASN A 491 -15.66 21.13 -4.97
N ASN A 492 -15.71 20.37 -6.07
CA ASN A 492 -14.67 20.16 -7.07
C ASN A 492 -13.28 19.82 -6.49
N LEU A 493 -13.22 19.27 -5.26
CA LEU A 493 -11.97 18.93 -4.60
C LEU A 493 -11.74 17.42 -4.63
N PRO A 494 -10.47 16.97 -4.64
CA PRO A 494 -10.11 15.55 -4.59
C PRO A 494 -10.27 14.95 -3.18
N PHE A 495 -10.95 15.65 -2.27
CA PHE A 495 -11.13 15.30 -0.87
C PHE A 495 -12.62 15.21 -0.54
N SER A 496 -12.99 14.19 0.24
CA SER A 496 -14.36 14.02 0.75
C SER A 496 -14.59 14.72 2.07
N MET A 497 -13.53 14.98 2.83
CA MET A 497 -13.63 15.58 4.15
C MET A 497 -12.39 16.44 4.40
N ASN A 498 -12.62 17.63 4.95
CA ASN A 498 -11.61 18.56 5.43
C ASN A 498 -11.94 18.94 6.88
N ARG A 499 -11.08 18.55 7.82
CA ARG A 499 -11.19 18.92 9.24
C ARG A 499 -9.82 19.36 9.74
N TRP A 500 -9.78 19.98 10.90
CA TRP A 500 -8.56 20.23 11.64
C TRP A 500 -8.44 19.24 12.77
N PHE A 501 -7.23 18.80 13.11
CA PHE A 501 -7.04 17.94 14.28
C PHE A 501 -5.91 18.43 15.18
N VAL A 502 -6.07 18.17 16.46
CA VAL A 502 -5.03 18.34 17.47
C VAL A 502 -4.67 16.99 18.08
N ARG A 503 -3.40 16.82 18.43
CA ARG A 503 -2.92 15.60 19.07
C ARG A 503 -1.95 15.93 20.20
N CYS A 504 -2.13 15.31 21.36
CA CYS A 504 -1.19 15.43 22.48
C CYS A 504 -0.56 14.08 22.83
N ARG A 505 0.76 13.96 22.70
CA ARG A 505 1.54 12.77 23.08
C ARG A 505 1.68 12.63 24.61
N SER A 506 1.60 13.73 25.37
CA SER A 506 1.66 13.69 26.85
C SER A 506 0.41 13.09 27.50
N CYS A 507 -0.73 13.08 26.79
CA CYS A 507 -1.99 12.63 27.36
C CYS A 507 -2.87 11.82 26.39
N GLY A 508 -2.38 11.48 25.20
CA GLY A 508 -3.13 10.75 24.19
C GLY A 508 -4.35 11.47 23.60
N LEU A 509 -4.53 12.78 23.85
CA LEU A 509 -5.69 13.52 23.32
C LEU A 509 -5.64 13.51 21.78
N PHE A 510 -6.77 13.18 21.16
CA PHE A 510 -7.03 13.38 19.74
C PHE A 510 -8.43 13.97 19.59
N LYS A 511 -8.55 15.12 18.93
CA LYS A 511 -9.83 15.79 18.69
C LYS A 511 -9.83 16.50 17.35
N THR A 512 -10.97 16.50 16.68
CA THR A 512 -11.16 17.14 15.38
C THR A 512 -12.12 18.31 15.45
N TYR A 513 -11.93 19.29 14.57
CA TYR A 513 -12.69 20.53 14.51
C TYR A 513 -13.04 20.87 13.06
N SER A 514 -14.22 21.44 12.85
CA SER A 514 -14.56 22.12 11.60
C SER A 514 -13.74 23.41 11.43
N GLU A 515 -13.70 23.95 10.22
CA GLU A 515 -13.04 25.25 9.93
C GLU A 515 -13.59 26.37 10.82
N THR A 516 -14.92 26.44 10.95
CA THR A 516 -15.60 27.47 11.76
C THR A 516 -15.29 27.35 13.25
N GLU A 517 -15.25 26.12 13.78
CA GLU A 517 -14.88 25.88 15.19
C GLU A 517 -13.43 26.23 15.43
N LYS A 518 -12.53 25.85 14.51
CA LYS A 518 -11.11 26.15 14.60
C LYS A 518 -10.87 27.67 14.68
N ILE A 519 -11.47 28.46 13.78
CA ILE A 519 -11.31 29.92 13.78
C ILE A 519 -11.80 30.52 15.10
N THR A 520 -12.97 30.06 15.58
CA THR A 520 -13.57 30.54 16.83
C THR A 520 -12.71 30.23 18.05
N LEU A 521 -12.21 29.00 18.16
CA LEU A 521 -11.40 28.53 19.29
C LEU A 521 -9.97 29.11 19.26
N GLU A 522 -9.42 29.34 18.07
CA GLU A 522 -8.13 30.01 17.90
C GLU A 522 -8.19 31.47 18.36
N ALA A 523 -9.28 32.19 18.04
CA ALA A 523 -9.51 33.54 18.56
C ALA A 523 -9.63 33.59 20.10
N ALA A 524 -10.04 32.48 20.72
CA ALA A 524 -10.11 32.33 22.17
C ALA A 524 -8.82 31.80 22.81
N ASN A 525 -7.71 31.69 22.06
CA ASN A 525 -6.44 31.10 22.51
C ASN A 525 -6.56 29.66 23.04
N HIS A 526 -7.58 28.92 22.59
CA HIS A 526 -7.87 27.57 23.09
C HIS A 526 -6.79 26.54 22.72
N PHE A 527 -6.00 26.82 21.67
CA PHE A 527 -4.96 25.92 21.17
C PHE A 527 -3.54 26.26 21.67
N ASP A 528 -3.38 27.20 22.60
CA ASP A 528 -2.07 27.52 23.16
C ASP A 528 -1.57 26.45 24.15
N ALA A 529 -2.48 25.70 24.76
CA ALA A 529 -2.19 24.54 25.60
C ALA A 529 -3.12 23.38 25.25
N CYS A 530 -2.70 22.15 25.56
CA CYS A 530 -3.53 20.97 25.37
C CYS A 530 -4.83 21.09 26.19
N PRO A 531 -6.02 20.99 25.56
CA PRO A 531 -7.30 21.12 26.26
C PRO A 531 -7.53 20.09 27.37
N ASN A 532 -6.84 18.94 27.32
CA ASN A 532 -7.01 17.87 28.30
C ASN A 532 -5.99 17.93 29.44
N CYS A 533 -4.72 18.23 29.18
CA CYS A 533 -3.65 18.14 30.19
C CYS A 533 -2.85 19.44 30.42
N GLY A 534 -3.13 20.50 29.66
CA GLY A 534 -2.43 21.79 29.76
C GLY A 534 -1.00 21.80 29.19
N GLU A 535 -0.59 20.78 28.44
CA GLU A 535 0.74 20.73 27.79
C GLU A 535 0.91 21.86 26.77
N THR A 536 2.01 22.61 26.87
CA THR A 536 2.33 23.73 25.97
C THR A 536 3.52 23.43 25.06
N ASN A 537 4.28 22.37 25.33
CA ASN A 537 5.42 22.00 24.50
C ASN A 537 4.95 21.49 23.12
N LEU A 538 5.36 22.18 22.05
CA LEU A 538 4.99 21.87 20.67
C LEU A 538 5.46 20.50 20.17
N ASP A 539 6.52 19.94 20.74
CA ASP A 539 6.99 18.58 20.42
C ASP A 539 6.06 17.49 20.96
N LYS A 540 5.29 17.84 22.00
CA LYS A 540 4.35 16.94 22.68
C LYS A 540 2.90 17.23 22.35
N TYR A 541 2.54 18.50 22.19
CA TYR A 541 1.22 18.95 21.81
C TYR A 541 1.26 19.61 20.44
N GLN A 542 0.68 18.91 19.47
CA GLN A 542 0.54 19.38 18.12
C GLN A 542 -0.67 20.32 18.03
N ARG A 543 -0.40 21.56 17.57
CA ARG A 543 -1.41 22.56 17.21
C ARG A 543 -2.29 22.06 16.04
N PRO A 544 -3.42 22.73 15.74
CA PRO A 544 -4.32 22.30 14.67
C PRO A 544 -3.58 22.14 13.34
N GLU A 545 -3.59 20.93 12.79
CA GLU A 545 -3.10 20.62 11.45
C GLU A 545 -4.25 20.15 10.56
N MET A 546 -4.14 20.41 9.25
CA MET A 546 -5.18 20.06 8.29
C MET A 546 -5.26 18.54 8.10
N LEU A 547 -6.47 18.00 8.22
CA LEU A 547 -6.80 16.58 8.09
C LEU A 547 -7.72 16.40 6.88
N LYS A 548 -7.28 15.61 5.89
CA LYS A 548 -8.05 15.37 4.66
C LYS A 548 -8.30 13.89 4.42
N ALA A 549 -9.49 13.56 3.93
CA ALA A 549 -9.79 12.21 3.40
C ALA A 549 -9.83 12.24 1.87
N PRO A 550 -8.91 11.57 1.16
CA PRO A 550 -8.92 11.52 -0.30
C PRO A 550 -10.14 10.78 -0.88
N ARG A 551 -10.68 11.28 -2.00
CA ARG A 551 -11.73 10.59 -2.78
C ARG A 551 -11.15 9.43 -3.58
N ALA A 552 -10.05 9.68 -4.28
CA ALA A 552 -9.25 8.69 -4.96
C ALA A 552 -7.79 9.14 -5.05
N TYR A 553 -6.92 8.21 -5.44
CA TYR A 553 -5.47 8.38 -5.53
C TYR A 553 -5.04 8.29 -6.99
N ARG A 554 -3.92 8.92 -7.35
CA ARG A 554 -3.39 8.84 -8.71
C ARG A 554 -1.87 8.75 -8.78
N THR A 555 -1.41 8.12 -9.86
CA THR A 555 -0.01 8.14 -10.31
C THR A 555 0.16 9.20 -11.40
N ASN A 556 1.32 9.21 -12.05
CA ASN A 556 1.54 9.95 -13.30
C ASN A 556 0.77 9.36 -14.51
N LEU A 557 0.04 8.27 -14.33
CA LEU A 557 -0.70 7.50 -15.35
C LEU A 557 0.18 6.89 -16.46
N SER A 558 1.46 6.64 -16.18
CA SER A 558 2.35 5.90 -17.10
C SER A 558 2.25 4.38 -16.90
N MET A 559 2.90 3.60 -17.77
CA MET A 559 2.98 2.13 -17.64
C MET A 559 3.71 1.64 -16.39
N GLY A 560 4.23 2.53 -15.55
CA GLY A 560 5.11 2.18 -14.44
C GLY A 560 6.53 1.85 -14.90
N SER A 561 7.42 1.63 -13.94
CA SER A 561 8.84 1.34 -14.18
C SER A 561 9.21 -0.06 -13.72
N ASP A 562 10.18 -0.70 -14.38
CA ASP A 562 10.79 -1.94 -13.92
C ASP A 562 11.69 -1.66 -12.69
N MET A 563 11.35 -2.25 -11.54
CA MET A 563 12.13 -2.33 -10.29
C MET A 563 13.13 -1.20 -9.98
N LYS A 564 12.75 -0.26 -9.09
CA LYS A 564 13.68 0.66 -8.41
C LYS A 564 13.36 0.69 -6.90
N ASP A 565 14.28 0.07 -6.15
CA ASP A 565 14.40 -0.06 -4.69
C ASP A 565 13.46 -1.01 -3.93
N ASP A 566 14.06 -1.84 -3.07
CA ASP A 566 13.38 -2.57 -1.99
C ASP A 566 12.85 -1.53 -0.99
N SER A 567 11.60 -1.08 -1.17
CA SER A 567 10.95 -0.21 -0.19
C SER A 567 10.83 -0.95 1.15
N GLU A 568 11.22 -0.30 2.26
CA GLU A 568 11.03 -0.86 3.60
C GLU A 568 9.53 -1.15 3.84
N PHE A 569 9.21 -2.40 4.15
CA PHE A 569 7.88 -2.80 4.57
C PHE A 569 7.53 -2.06 5.88
N LEU A 570 6.57 -1.14 5.83
CA LEU A 570 5.96 -0.52 7.01
C LEU A 570 5.17 -1.59 7.78
N LEU A 571 5.82 -2.21 8.77
CA LEU A 571 5.29 -3.30 9.59
C LEU A 571 4.45 -2.82 10.79
N SER A 572 4.41 -1.52 11.08
CA SER A 572 3.63 -0.98 12.19
C SER A 572 2.18 -0.75 11.75
N ARG A 573 1.23 -1.39 12.46
CA ARG A 573 -0.17 -0.99 12.38
C ARG A 573 -0.28 0.39 13.06
N PRO A 574 -0.68 1.44 12.34
CA PRO A 574 -0.80 2.77 12.91
C PRO A 574 -1.91 2.80 13.97
N PRO A 575 -1.78 3.66 15.00
CA PRO A 575 -2.75 3.76 16.08
C PRO A 575 -4.12 4.21 15.56
N ILE A 576 -5.16 3.76 16.26
CA ILE A 576 -6.55 4.15 16.00
C ILE A 576 -6.94 5.11 17.11
N PHE A 577 -7.36 6.32 16.77
CA PHE A 577 -7.81 7.30 17.75
C PHE A 577 -9.32 7.23 17.87
N ALA A 578 -9.83 7.23 19.11
CA ALA A 578 -11.26 7.25 19.38
C ALA A 578 -11.68 8.65 19.84
N GLU A 579 -12.53 9.31 19.07
CA GLU A 579 -13.09 10.62 19.42
C GLU A 579 -14.48 10.44 20.04
N ASN A 580 -14.71 11.10 21.18
CA ASN A 580 -16.03 11.16 21.81
C ASN A 580 -16.84 12.29 21.18
N VAL A 581 -18.01 11.96 20.64
CA VAL A 581 -18.92 12.94 20.09
C VAL A 581 -19.99 13.26 21.13
N GLU A 582 -19.99 14.50 21.64
CA GLU A 582 -21.04 14.98 22.53
C GLU A 582 -22.33 15.21 21.73
N ASP A 583 -23.43 14.62 22.20
CA ASP A 583 -24.76 14.84 21.65
C ASP A 583 -25.68 15.28 22.80
N PRO A 584 -26.09 16.57 22.84
CA PRO A 584 -26.97 17.07 23.88
C PRO A 584 -28.32 16.36 23.96
N ASN A 585 -28.80 15.80 22.84
CA ASN A 585 -30.08 15.10 22.77
C ASN A 585 -29.98 13.61 23.17
N ASN A 586 -28.76 13.06 23.21
CA ASN A 586 -28.48 11.68 23.62
C ASN A 586 -27.18 11.64 24.45
N PRO A 587 -27.21 12.05 25.73
CA PRO A 587 -26.02 12.16 26.56
C PRO A 587 -25.43 10.78 26.87
N ASN A 588 -24.10 10.75 27.05
CA ASN A 588 -23.38 9.54 27.43
C ASN A 588 -23.74 9.16 28.88
N VAL A 589 -24.34 7.98 29.08
CA VAL A 589 -24.68 7.48 30.42
C VAL A 589 -23.71 6.34 30.79
N PRO A 590 -22.66 6.62 31.59
CA PRO A 590 -21.74 5.58 32.03
C PRO A 590 -22.42 4.64 33.03
N VAL A 591 -22.09 3.34 32.95
CA VAL A 591 -22.53 2.31 33.90
C VAL A 591 -21.35 1.96 34.80
N ILE A 592 -21.56 2.05 36.12
CA ILE A 592 -20.53 1.69 37.09
C ILE A 592 -20.74 0.23 37.52
N VAL A 593 -19.71 -0.59 37.33
CA VAL A 593 -19.65 -1.98 37.81
C VAL A 593 -18.43 -2.12 38.71
N ASN A 594 -18.66 -2.29 40.01
CA ASN A 594 -17.60 -2.29 41.03
C ASN A 594 -16.71 -1.04 40.93
N ASN A 595 -15.42 -1.20 40.63
CA ASN A 595 -14.46 -0.11 40.45
C ASN A 595 -14.21 0.25 38.97
N ALA A 596 -15.09 -0.18 38.05
CA ALA A 596 -14.97 0.11 36.62
C ALA A 596 -16.16 0.94 36.15
N GLU A 597 -15.87 2.08 35.54
CA GLU A 597 -16.81 2.87 34.76
C GLU A 597 -16.78 2.39 33.32
N LEU A 598 -17.94 1.98 32.81
CA LEU A 598 -18.13 1.42 31.49
C LEU A 598 -18.98 2.37 30.66
N LEU A 599 -18.55 2.67 29.44
CA LEU A 599 -19.31 3.49 28.50
C LEU A 599 -19.33 2.83 27.13
N ILE A 600 -20.52 2.63 26.56
CA ILE A 600 -20.70 2.17 25.17
C ILE A 600 -21.46 3.26 24.43
N THR A 601 -20.89 3.73 23.33
CA THR A 601 -21.47 4.80 22.50
C THR A 601 -21.41 4.40 21.04
N ASP A 602 -22.49 4.59 20.31
CA ASP A 602 -22.62 4.29 18.87
C ASP A 602 -22.51 5.54 17.96
N LYS A 603 -22.41 6.73 18.57
CA LYS A 603 -22.23 8.03 17.90
C LYS A 603 -20.76 8.44 17.70
N ASP A 604 -19.83 7.71 18.32
CA ASP A 604 -18.43 8.05 18.31
C ASP A 604 -17.73 7.71 17.00
N VAL A 605 -16.58 8.35 16.77
CA VAL A 605 -15.81 8.22 15.54
C VAL A 605 -14.43 7.67 15.86
N THR A 606 -14.04 6.61 15.15
CA THR A 606 -12.65 6.16 15.13
C THR A 606 -11.92 6.77 13.95
N TRP A 607 -10.66 7.13 14.19
CA TRP A 607 -9.80 7.81 13.25
C TRP A 607 -8.51 7.03 13.07
N ARG A 608 -8.16 6.77 11.81
CA ARG A 608 -6.81 6.37 11.42
C ARG A 608 -6.19 7.56 10.70
N VAL A 609 -5.00 7.97 11.14
CA VAL A 609 -4.34 9.18 10.62
C VAL A 609 -2.92 8.85 10.20
N ASN A 610 -2.60 9.21 8.96
CA ASN A 610 -1.24 9.19 8.42
C ASN A 610 -0.65 10.60 8.45
N THR A 611 0.29 10.83 9.36
CA THR A 611 1.06 12.08 9.49
C THR A 611 2.39 12.06 8.75
N ASN A 612 2.70 11.00 7.99
CA ASN A 612 4.00 10.83 7.32
C ASN A 612 5.20 10.95 8.29
N SER A 613 5.17 10.20 9.40
CA SER A 613 6.15 10.33 10.48
C SER A 613 6.26 11.76 11.03
N ASP A 614 5.11 12.43 11.15
CA ASP A 614 4.94 13.81 11.60
C ASP A 614 5.62 14.89 10.72
N ASN A 615 6.07 14.52 9.52
CA ASN A 615 6.50 15.47 8.50
C ASN A 615 5.33 16.06 7.70
N PHE A 616 4.19 15.37 7.69
CA PHE A 616 3.00 15.66 6.90
C PHE A 616 3.28 15.60 5.38
N PHE A 617 2.21 15.68 4.59
CA PHE A 617 2.31 15.76 3.14
C PHE A 617 2.21 17.21 2.71
N THR A 618 3.10 17.65 1.83
CA THR A 618 3.10 19.00 1.27
C THR A 618 2.80 18.94 -0.22
N GLY A 619 2.01 19.88 -0.72
CA GLY A 619 1.56 19.90 -2.11
C GLY A 619 0.52 20.97 -2.37
N SER A 620 0.01 21.05 -3.59
CA SER A 620 -0.99 22.07 -3.96
C SER A 620 -1.99 21.52 -4.97
N LEU A 621 -3.11 22.23 -5.13
CA LEU A 621 -4.06 21.98 -6.21
C LEU A 621 -3.43 22.38 -7.55
N ALA A 622 -3.55 21.50 -8.53
CA ALA A 622 -3.00 21.66 -9.86
C ALA A 622 -3.91 21.00 -10.90
N ASN A 623 -3.86 21.56 -12.11
CA ASN A 623 -4.38 20.90 -13.30
C ASN A 623 -3.27 20.07 -13.93
N THR A 624 -3.64 18.96 -14.54
CA THR A 624 -2.68 18.08 -15.19
C THR A 624 -3.09 17.78 -16.62
N GLN A 625 -2.09 17.62 -17.48
CA GLN A 625 -2.26 17.19 -18.85
C GLN A 625 -1.43 15.93 -19.08
N ASN A 626 -2.11 14.84 -19.42
CA ASN A 626 -1.53 13.53 -19.69
C ASN A 626 -1.63 13.22 -21.19
N ILE A 627 -0.52 12.83 -21.82
CA ILE A 627 -0.49 12.36 -23.20
C ILE A 627 -0.11 10.89 -23.20
N PHE A 628 -0.82 10.09 -23.99
CA PHE A 628 -0.64 8.66 -24.13
C PHE A 628 -0.19 8.34 -25.56
N PRO A 629 0.59 7.27 -25.79
CA PRO A 629 1.11 6.94 -27.11
C PRO A 629 0.04 6.56 -28.14
N PHE A 630 -1.21 6.36 -27.71
CA PHE A 630 -2.32 5.88 -28.53
C PHE A 630 -3.51 6.84 -28.59
N SER A 631 -3.45 8.03 -27.97
CA SER A 631 -4.61 8.93 -27.89
C SER A 631 -4.24 10.42 -27.77
N GLN A 632 -5.26 11.28 -27.83
CA GLN A 632 -5.16 12.72 -27.62
C GLN A 632 -4.84 13.06 -26.14
N PRO A 633 -4.37 14.29 -25.84
CA PRO A 633 -4.12 14.70 -24.46
C PRO A 633 -5.38 14.72 -23.60
N PHE A 634 -5.33 14.07 -22.45
CA PHE A 634 -6.37 14.14 -21.42
C PHE A 634 -6.03 15.22 -20.40
N ARG A 635 -7.06 15.97 -19.97
CA ARG A 635 -6.92 17.02 -18.97
C ARG A 635 -7.67 16.61 -17.72
N PHE A 636 -7.02 16.75 -16.57
CA PHE A 636 -7.65 16.60 -15.27
C PHE A 636 -7.51 17.88 -14.47
N THR A 637 -8.58 18.29 -13.81
CA THR A 637 -8.64 19.58 -13.12
C THR A 637 -8.74 19.41 -11.61
N GLN A 638 -8.24 20.38 -10.85
CA GLN A 638 -8.37 20.45 -9.39
C GLN A 638 -7.85 19.19 -8.68
N GLN A 639 -6.65 18.75 -9.02
CA GLN A 639 -6.00 17.61 -8.38
C GLN A 639 -4.96 18.06 -7.39
N TRP A 640 -4.84 17.35 -6.27
CA TRP A 640 -3.81 17.68 -5.29
C TRP A 640 -2.56 16.86 -5.61
N ILE A 641 -1.44 17.51 -5.89
CA ILE A 641 -0.17 16.86 -6.25
C ILE A 641 0.90 17.23 -5.23
N ALA A 642 1.72 16.25 -4.83
CA ALA A 642 2.80 16.46 -3.87
C ALA A 642 3.86 17.43 -4.40
N GLN A 643 4.38 18.29 -3.51
CA GLN A 643 5.23 19.42 -3.87
C GLN A 643 6.52 18.98 -4.59
N ASN A 644 7.17 17.93 -4.10
CA ASN A 644 8.36 17.36 -4.73
C ASN A 644 8.10 16.92 -6.19
N VAL A 645 6.91 16.42 -6.50
CA VAL A 645 6.54 16.03 -7.87
C VAL A 645 6.30 17.26 -8.73
N ILE A 646 5.68 18.32 -8.18
CA ILE A 646 5.50 19.59 -8.89
C ILE A 646 6.85 20.19 -9.27
N ASP A 647 7.75 20.33 -8.29
CA ASP A 647 9.08 20.93 -8.47
C ASP A 647 9.88 20.16 -9.52
N ASN A 648 9.89 18.82 -9.43
CA ASN A 648 10.58 17.95 -10.38
C ASN A 648 9.97 18.06 -11.78
N ASN A 649 8.63 18.10 -11.92
CA ASN A 649 7.98 18.19 -13.23
C ASN A 649 8.19 19.54 -13.91
N GLN A 650 8.29 20.64 -13.14
CA GLN A 650 8.62 21.96 -13.67
C GLN A 650 10.07 22.03 -14.16
N ALA A 651 11.01 21.41 -13.44
CA ALA A 651 12.41 21.34 -13.84
C ALA A 651 12.62 20.42 -15.05
N ASN A 652 12.06 19.20 -14.99
CA ASN A 652 12.17 18.16 -15.99
C ASN A 652 10.81 17.51 -16.22
N PRO A 653 10.03 17.97 -17.22
CA PRO A 653 8.74 17.39 -17.54
C PRO A 653 8.85 15.89 -17.86
N PHE A 654 8.03 15.08 -17.21
CA PHE A 654 8.06 13.63 -17.40
C PHE A 654 7.64 13.28 -18.83
N SER A 655 8.50 12.53 -19.53
CA SER A 655 8.26 12.03 -20.88
C SER A 655 9.03 10.73 -21.10
N GLU A 656 8.32 9.60 -21.16
CA GLU A 656 8.93 8.28 -21.31
C GLU A 656 8.03 7.36 -22.15
N ASN A 657 8.60 6.64 -23.12
CA ASN A 657 7.89 5.64 -23.96
C ASN A 657 6.59 6.16 -24.60
N GLY A 658 6.55 7.44 -24.98
CA GLY A 658 5.37 8.09 -25.56
C GLY A 658 4.28 8.52 -24.57
N TYR A 659 4.49 8.27 -23.27
CA TYR A 659 3.70 8.87 -22.19
C TYR A 659 4.33 10.20 -21.79
N SER A 660 3.52 11.24 -21.61
CA SER A 660 4.00 12.47 -20.98
C SER A 660 2.99 13.04 -20.00
N TYR A 661 3.51 13.76 -19.03
CA TYR A 661 2.72 14.32 -17.93
C TYR A 661 3.22 15.72 -17.60
N ARG A 662 2.31 16.69 -17.64
CA ARG A 662 2.57 18.10 -17.29
C ARG A 662 1.65 18.57 -16.18
N ILE A 663 2.21 19.31 -15.25
CA ILE A 663 1.50 19.91 -14.12
C ILE A 663 1.40 21.42 -14.30
N TYR A 664 0.22 21.97 -14.03
CA TYR A 664 -0.07 23.40 -13.97
C TYR A 664 -0.62 23.73 -12.56
N PRO A 665 0.21 24.18 -11.62
CA PRO A 665 -0.24 24.52 -10.26
C PRO A 665 -1.23 25.69 -10.28
N GLU A 666 -2.31 25.60 -9.52
CA GLU A 666 -3.35 26.64 -9.41
C GLU A 666 -3.51 27.20 -7.98
N GLY A 667 -3.02 26.48 -6.97
CA GLY A 667 -3.19 26.83 -5.56
C GLY A 667 -1.89 27.11 -4.81
N ALA A 668 -2.04 27.67 -3.61
CA ALA A 668 -0.94 27.76 -2.65
C ALA A 668 -0.53 26.37 -2.14
N GLN A 669 0.71 26.26 -1.69
CA GLN A 669 1.20 25.07 -1.02
C GLN A 669 0.44 24.86 0.31
N GLU A 670 -0.10 23.67 0.48
CA GLU A 670 -0.78 23.21 1.69
C GLU A 670 0.04 22.10 2.36
N ARG A 671 -0.12 21.99 3.68
CA ARG A 671 0.40 20.90 4.51
C ARG A 671 -0.76 20.12 5.08
N ILE A 672 -0.81 18.81 4.85
CA ILE A 672 -1.97 17.96 5.18
C ILE A 672 -1.55 16.63 5.81
N ALA A 673 -2.42 16.10 6.67
CA ALA A 673 -2.43 14.70 7.09
C ALA A 673 -3.56 13.96 6.39
N LEU A 674 -3.39 12.65 6.16
CA LEU A 674 -4.44 11.81 5.56
C LEU A 674 -5.23 11.10 6.65
N ALA A 675 -6.54 11.01 6.48
CA ALA A 675 -7.42 10.34 7.44
C ALA A 675 -8.43 9.39 6.81
N SER A 676 -8.76 8.37 7.60
CA SER A 676 -9.92 7.53 7.43
C SER A 676 -10.69 7.57 8.74
N ASN A 677 -11.96 7.97 8.68
CA ASN A 677 -12.89 7.92 9.79
C ASN A 677 -13.86 6.75 9.63
N LYS A 678 -14.37 6.24 10.75
CA LYS A 678 -15.45 5.26 10.79
C LYS A 678 -16.34 5.57 11.98
N LYS A 679 -17.65 5.75 11.73
CA LYS A 679 -18.65 5.77 12.80
C LYS A 679 -18.85 4.34 13.28
N THR A 680 -18.55 4.07 14.54
CA THR A 680 -18.60 2.72 15.10
C THR A 680 -18.87 2.79 16.59
N GLU A 681 -19.29 1.66 17.15
CA GLU A 681 -19.41 1.53 18.58
C GLU A 681 -18.04 1.52 19.23
N ILE A 682 -17.92 2.27 20.32
CA ILE A 682 -16.71 2.31 21.12
C ILE A 682 -17.07 1.95 22.55
N PHE A 683 -16.49 0.85 23.02
CA PHE A 683 -16.54 0.44 24.42
C PHE A 683 -15.33 1.01 25.15
N ARG A 684 -15.60 1.88 26.13
CA ARG A 684 -14.58 2.49 27.00
C ARG A 684 -14.65 1.93 28.40
N ILE A 685 -13.49 1.79 29.00
CA ILE A 685 -13.32 1.34 30.37
C ILE A 685 -12.32 2.25 31.10
N ALA A 686 -12.74 2.72 32.27
CA ALA A 686 -11.89 3.48 33.17
C ALA A 686 -12.08 3.02 34.62
N PRO A 687 -11.04 3.04 35.46
CA PRO A 687 -11.22 2.83 36.89
C PRO A 687 -11.98 4.02 37.52
N VAL A 688 -12.87 3.75 38.46
CA VAL A 688 -13.59 4.80 39.22
C VAL A 688 -12.67 5.41 40.28
N SER A 689 -11.89 4.57 40.96
CA SER A 689 -10.90 4.94 41.98
C SER A 689 -9.62 4.14 41.81
N VAL A 690 -8.49 4.69 42.23
CA VAL A 690 -7.17 4.02 42.16
C VAL A 690 -6.43 4.21 43.48
N PRO A 691 -5.98 3.12 44.14
CA PRO A 691 -5.20 3.23 45.38
C PRO A 691 -3.97 4.12 45.22
N LEU A 692 -3.60 4.84 46.28
CA LEU A 692 -2.45 5.77 46.27
C LEU A 692 -1.12 5.09 45.93
N ASP A 693 -0.96 3.83 46.32
CA ASP A 693 0.25 3.03 46.08
C ASP A 693 0.38 2.57 44.62
N LEU A 694 -0.65 2.75 43.80
CA LEU A 694 -0.69 2.29 42.41
C LEU A 694 -0.54 3.46 41.42
N ASN A 695 0.62 3.53 40.77
CA ASN A 695 0.84 4.46 39.68
C ASN A 695 0.51 3.79 38.33
N LEU A 696 -0.59 4.22 37.72
CA LEU A 696 -1.07 3.78 36.41
C LEU A 696 -0.72 4.76 35.28
N ASN A 697 0.19 5.71 35.52
CA ASN A 697 0.66 6.62 34.48
C ASN A 697 1.59 5.87 33.51
N MET A 698 1.22 5.85 32.22
CA MET A 698 2.04 5.28 31.15
C MET A 698 2.75 6.33 30.29
N PHE A 699 2.50 7.63 30.52
CA PHE A 699 2.98 8.73 29.67
C PHE A 699 4.28 9.39 30.19
N SER A 700 4.85 8.90 31.29
CA SER A 700 6.14 9.34 31.83
C SER A 700 7.30 8.72 31.05
N MET A 701 7.69 9.30 29.90
CA MET A 701 8.71 8.68 29.03
C MET A 701 9.93 9.54 28.70
N ASP A 702 9.90 10.86 28.94
CA ASP A 702 10.91 11.75 28.33
C ASP A 702 11.98 12.30 29.30
N PHE A 703 11.81 12.22 30.62
CA PHE A 703 12.75 12.84 31.59
C PHE A 703 12.92 12.09 32.92
N GLU A 704 12.57 10.81 32.98
CA GLU A 704 12.52 10.07 34.24
C GLU A 704 13.53 8.91 34.31
N GLU A 705 13.94 8.58 35.53
CA GLU A 705 14.87 7.50 35.85
C GLU A 705 14.48 6.17 35.17
N PRO A 706 15.45 5.29 34.83
CA PRO A 706 15.18 4.05 34.08
C PRO A 706 14.08 3.16 34.69
N TYR A 707 13.95 3.15 36.02
CA TYR A 707 12.92 2.38 36.72
C TYR A 707 11.50 2.92 36.44
N VAL A 708 11.32 4.24 36.26
CA VAL A 708 9.99 4.80 35.97
C VAL A 708 9.60 4.52 34.52
N LYS A 709 10.57 4.57 33.59
CA LYS A 709 10.34 4.17 32.20
C LYS A 709 9.96 2.69 32.10
N ALA A 710 10.61 1.83 32.87
CA ALA A 710 10.25 0.40 32.96
C ALA A 710 8.84 0.22 33.53
N GLN A 711 8.48 0.95 34.58
CA GLN A 711 7.12 0.97 35.13
C GLN A 711 6.08 1.42 34.10
N ALA A 712 6.29 2.55 33.43
CA ALA A 712 5.38 3.08 32.41
C ALA A 712 5.16 2.09 31.25
N ASN A 713 6.22 1.44 30.80
CA ASN A 713 6.15 0.37 29.81
C ASN A 713 5.39 -0.87 30.32
N GLY A 714 5.58 -1.24 31.59
CA GLY A 714 4.85 -2.31 32.25
C GLY A 714 3.35 -2.02 32.32
N VAL A 715 2.98 -0.80 32.73
CA VAL A 715 1.59 -0.32 32.77
C VAL A 715 0.99 -0.34 31.37
N ARG A 716 1.68 0.25 30.37
CA ARG A 716 1.24 0.22 28.97
C ARG A 716 0.99 -1.21 28.49
N SER A 717 1.92 -2.12 28.74
CA SER A 717 1.80 -3.54 28.38
C SER A 717 0.61 -4.20 29.07
N GLY A 718 0.35 -3.88 30.34
CA GLY A 718 -0.81 -4.34 31.10
C GLY A 718 -2.14 -3.91 30.46
N TYR A 719 -2.29 -2.63 30.10
CA TYR A 719 -3.50 -2.11 29.45
C TYR A 719 -3.74 -2.71 28.06
N TYR A 720 -2.68 -2.92 27.27
CA TYR A 720 -2.82 -3.60 25.98
C TYR A 720 -3.19 -5.08 26.16
N SER A 721 -2.55 -5.78 27.11
CA SER A 721 -2.89 -7.17 27.42
C SER A 721 -4.35 -7.33 27.86
N ALA A 722 -4.83 -6.46 28.76
CA ALA A 722 -6.22 -6.45 29.19
C ALA A 722 -7.18 -6.19 28.01
N ALA A 723 -6.85 -5.24 27.12
CA ALA A 723 -7.67 -4.97 25.95
C ALA A 723 -7.71 -6.14 24.95
N PHE A 724 -6.60 -6.83 24.70
CA PHE A 724 -6.58 -8.02 23.85
C PHE A 724 -7.35 -9.19 24.46
N LEU A 725 -7.33 -9.35 25.79
CA LEU A 725 -8.16 -10.33 26.48
C LEU A 725 -9.66 -10.00 26.34
N LEU A 726 -10.04 -8.74 26.58
CA LEU A 726 -11.42 -8.27 26.40
C LEU A 726 -11.87 -8.43 24.95
N GLN A 727 -11.02 -8.09 23.98
CA GLN A 727 -11.27 -8.27 22.55
C GLN A 727 -11.61 -9.74 22.23
N ARG A 728 -10.82 -10.69 22.73
CA ARG A 728 -11.08 -12.13 22.51
C ARG A 728 -12.37 -12.61 23.17
N ILE A 729 -12.63 -12.20 24.41
CA ILE A 729 -13.86 -12.58 25.11
C ILE A 729 -15.08 -11.98 24.41
N LEU A 730 -14.98 -10.72 23.97
CA LEU A 730 -16.05 -10.05 23.24
C LEU A 730 -16.26 -10.70 21.87
N ALA A 731 -15.18 -11.03 21.16
CA ALA A 731 -15.19 -11.75 19.90
C ALA A 731 -15.91 -13.10 20.04
N ASP A 732 -15.54 -13.91 21.04
CA ASP A 732 -16.18 -15.19 21.32
C ASP A 732 -17.66 -15.04 21.69
N LYS A 733 -18.01 -14.00 22.46
CA LYS A 733 -19.41 -13.76 22.88
C LYS A 733 -20.31 -13.22 21.78
N LEU A 734 -19.77 -12.35 20.93
CA LEU A 734 -20.47 -11.77 19.79
C LEU A 734 -20.40 -12.66 18.55
N ASP A 735 -19.56 -13.69 18.59
CA ASP A 735 -19.18 -14.53 17.47
C ASP A 735 -18.73 -13.73 16.25
N VAL A 736 -17.72 -12.90 16.47
CA VAL A 736 -17.04 -12.17 15.40
C VAL A 736 -15.56 -12.51 15.42
N ASP A 737 -14.87 -12.41 14.28
CA ASP A 737 -13.43 -12.59 14.28
C ASP A 737 -12.79 -11.52 15.19
N PRO A 738 -11.84 -11.87 16.09
CA PRO A 738 -11.20 -10.88 16.96
C PRO A 738 -10.59 -9.69 16.22
N THR A 739 -10.21 -9.87 14.95
CA THR A 739 -9.67 -8.80 14.10
C THR A 739 -10.71 -7.75 13.68
N GLU A 740 -12.01 -8.05 13.80
CA GLU A 740 -13.10 -7.09 13.54
C GLU A 740 -13.29 -6.09 14.68
N ILE A 741 -12.86 -6.45 15.89
CA ILE A 741 -12.88 -5.56 17.04
C ILE A 741 -11.53 -4.83 17.10
N GLU A 742 -11.53 -3.53 16.90
CA GLU A 742 -10.29 -2.75 16.91
C GLU A 742 -9.97 -2.21 18.31
N ILE A 743 -8.68 -2.17 18.65
CA ILE A 743 -8.21 -1.59 19.92
C ILE A 743 -7.74 -0.16 19.64
N ALA A 744 -8.46 0.81 20.19
CA ALA A 744 -8.08 2.22 20.13
C ALA A 744 -6.88 2.54 21.03
N ASP A 745 -6.19 3.63 20.70
CA ASP A 745 -5.12 4.21 21.50
C ASP A 745 -5.68 4.81 22.79
N ILE A 746 -4.81 4.94 23.77
CA ILE A 746 -5.20 5.18 25.14
C ILE A 746 -5.12 6.68 25.46
N VAL A 747 -6.15 7.24 26.09
CA VAL A 747 -6.27 8.66 26.42
C VAL A 747 -6.10 8.86 27.92
N LYS A 748 -5.47 9.93 28.36
CA LYS A 748 -5.37 10.28 29.78
C LYS A 748 -6.69 10.88 30.27
N ARG A 749 -7.21 10.42 31.40
CA ARG A 749 -8.35 10.98 32.14
C ARG A 749 -7.94 11.31 33.56
N GLU A 750 -8.27 12.50 34.03
CA GLU A 750 -8.06 12.88 35.43
C GLU A 750 -9.22 12.36 36.30
N LEU A 751 -8.89 11.75 37.44
CA LEU A 751 -9.86 11.37 38.46
C LEU A 751 -9.72 12.37 39.61
N VAL A 752 -10.83 13.00 39.98
CA VAL A 752 -10.87 13.93 41.12
C VAL A 752 -11.25 13.15 42.38
N GLU A 753 -10.28 12.90 43.25
CA GLU A 753 -10.50 12.34 44.60
C GLU A 753 -10.10 13.39 45.65
N ASN A 754 -11.02 13.78 46.54
CA ASN A 754 -10.74 14.49 47.79
C ASN A 754 -9.70 15.64 47.71
N SER A 755 -9.85 16.57 46.76
CA SER A 755 -9.00 17.77 46.62
C SER A 755 -7.55 17.52 46.15
N LEU A 756 -7.23 16.33 45.62
CA LEU A 756 -5.97 16.00 44.97
C LEU A 756 -6.21 15.61 43.50
N ILE A 757 -5.59 16.33 42.56
CA ILE A 757 -5.68 16.04 41.12
C ILE A 757 -4.76 14.85 40.82
N LYS A 758 -5.33 13.70 40.45
CA LYS A 758 -4.57 12.54 39.97
C LYS A 758 -4.84 12.26 38.50
N ARG A 759 -3.76 11.90 37.81
CA ARG A 759 -3.63 11.81 36.34
C ARG A 759 -3.64 10.34 35.91
N TYR A 760 -4.74 9.84 35.34
CA TYR A 760 -4.89 8.42 34.95
C TYR A 760 -5.23 8.26 33.49
N VAL A 761 -5.51 7.03 33.06
CA VAL A 761 -5.59 6.65 31.65
C VAL A 761 -6.92 5.92 31.38
N GLN A 762 -7.73 6.50 30.50
CA GLN A 762 -8.96 5.98 29.91
C GLN A 762 -8.65 5.26 28.59
N LYS A 763 -9.17 4.05 28.44
CA LYS A 763 -9.12 3.32 27.18
C LYS A 763 -10.50 3.25 26.55
#